data_AF-A0A9P3G9R3-F1
#
_entry.id   AF-A0A9P3G9R3-F1
#
_cell.length_a   1.000
_cell.length_b   1.000
_cell.length_c   1.000
_cell.angle_alpha   90.00
_cell.angle_beta   90.00
_cell.angle_gamma   90.00
#
_symmetry.space_group_name_H-M   'P 1'
#
loop_
_entity.id
_entity.type
_entity.pdbx_description
1 polymer ?
#
loop_
_entity_poly.entity_id
_entity_poly.type
_entity_poly.pdbx_seq_one_letter_code
_entity_poly.pdbx_strand_id
1 'polypeptide(L)'
;MAETRGNEGRSGKDEIHDLSFYNRAMCGHYIGHMPVDEFFDTFMKGQGCADLRDIFKDVNFDAILDCATEKEMYEVLTKGILTGKISDKWEVVVTAEKSTDGTKLKPDISIIIRISQQSRQWGKEPEVINEASSFRRARLVIEIKHKTKYDPFVTQRNGIVESFSTDGLPTRGQLARYACEQLAHQHLCHLFQIVVLGRYVRFLYWDRAGAVVSKDFDYVAEPWLLMKFFWLFDCLSEVEQGLDPSVRPASKDARGYYRKALRIVQKHPSSEYDFLRMAYNEENKDWPIYVATIRAGNKTHEYAIGRYFARDYGPAGRGTRVYLAVDVHSGDIRILKDSWAVVEPGSHSEMDIYAKLKENAVPHIVQPDCGGDVLTNNEAQTTKCQDIAALDKKWRYPCDELRTLVHRRIVLEIIRPVSVLSHSKRYVSVIRDVLQTVDAIHAAGIVHGDITERLIGFTRDKDGNLETALFDWDHAWILKNNTEPEVAVVESTQTTRRAFRSATYDCMSIRLLQLQVRKAEAILPNPKLDDREALFWAFINGSIANYSMTNPTNQLATIPFLSSGLTESIALLAKPWTQYYSLVRSHQTADPDFAVVLLAQINKTMERISDTKMLVRELNAVISTRAKWRSDRLHEPLPTNQMSAAQLQRLQAEVKAYQQYNRGHLSETYQRDIKAAAYTGSLTRNLNRVQIKTVTTNPDTRPTWGRKRVAEEKENKTKRTRLLQL
;
A
#
# COMPACT_ATOMS: atom_id res chain seq x y z
N MET A 1 -5.99 27.05 -28.72
CA MET A 1 -4.56 26.96 -28.38
C MET A 1 -4.40 27.45 -26.95
N ALA A 2 -3.66 26.67 -26.15
CA ALA A 2 -3.26 26.90 -24.76
C ALA A 2 -4.37 26.91 -23.67
N GLU A 3 -4.14 26.03 -22.68
CA GLU A 3 -4.61 26.08 -21.29
C GLU A 3 -6.06 25.71 -20.98
N THR A 4 -6.31 24.41 -21.01
CA THR A 4 -7.23 23.72 -20.08
C THR A 4 -6.85 22.24 -20.07
N ARG A 5 -5.77 21.90 -19.35
CA ARG A 5 -5.45 20.51 -19.01
C ARG A 5 -5.88 20.23 -17.58
N GLY A 6 -6.73 19.22 -17.46
CA GLY A 6 -7.50 18.81 -16.31
C GLY A 6 -6.68 18.66 -15.03
N ASN A 7 -7.31 19.10 -13.96
CA ASN A 7 -6.88 18.95 -12.58
C ASN A 7 -7.39 17.60 -12.00
N GLU A 8 -7.56 16.58 -12.84
CA GLU A 8 -7.95 15.22 -12.45
C GLU A 8 -6.69 14.35 -12.45
N GLY A 9 -6.17 14.04 -11.26
CA GLY A 9 -4.98 13.19 -11.08
C GLY A 9 -4.06 13.58 -9.91
N ARG A 10 -4.40 14.60 -9.12
CA ARG A 10 -3.49 15.14 -8.09
C ARG A 10 -3.57 14.52 -6.69
N SER A 11 -4.50 13.63 -6.37
CA SER A 11 -4.60 13.10 -4.99
C SER A 11 -3.74 11.87 -4.69
N GLY A 12 -3.16 11.19 -5.70
CA GLY A 12 -2.35 9.97 -5.48
C GLY A 12 -0.83 10.13 -5.65
N LYS A 13 -0.36 11.18 -6.35
CA LYS A 13 1.08 11.36 -6.65
C LYS A 13 1.86 12.07 -5.55
N ASP A 14 1.21 12.91 -4.75
CA ASP A 14 1.90 13.71 -3.73
C ASP A 14 2.12 12.93 -2.42
N GLU A 15 1.32 11.89 -2.11
CA GLU A 15 1.50 11.04 -0.91
C GLU A 15 2.69 10.06 -1.03
N ILE A 16 3.02 9.58 -2.25
CA ILE A 16 4.05 8.54 -2.48
C ILE A 16 5.48 9.08 -2.27
N HIS A 17 5.65 10.40 -2.24
CA HIS A 17 6.92 11.05 -1.97
C HIS A 17 7.19 11.32 -0.47
N ASP A 18 6.20 11.09 0.40
CA ASP A 18 6.32 11.35 1.82
C ASP A 18 7.01 10.17 2.55
N LEU A 19 8.18 10.45 3.13
CA LEU A 19 8.94 9.49 3.95
C LEU A 19 8.14 9.02 5.17
N SER A 20 7.09 9.74 5.57
CA SER A 20 6.22 9.36 6.68
C SER A 20 5.46 8.08 6.42
N PHE A 21 5.05 7.82 5.17
CA PHE A 21 4.39 6.58 4.79
C PHE A 21 5.30 5.37 5.07
N TYR A 22 6.54 5.42 4.57
CA TYR A 22 7.52 4.35 4.74
C TYR A 22 7.90 4.14 6.21
N ASN A 23 8.03 5.24 6.96
CA ASN A 23 8.25 5.20 8.41
C ASN A 23 7.10 4.51 9.16
N ARG A 24 5.84 4.78 8.79
CA ARG A 24 4.67 4.12 9.39
C ARG A 24 4.60 2.65 8.99
N ALA A 25 4.82 2.35 7.70
CA ALA A 25 4.74 1.00 7.16
C ALA A 25 5.78 0.05 7.78
N MET A 26 6.91 0.56 8.25
CA MET A 26 7.97 -0.22 8.89
C MET A 26 8.02 -0.11 10.42
N CYS A 27 7.15 0.67 11.04
CA CYS A 27 7.12 0.78 12.50
C CYS A 27 6.81 -0.61 13.11
N GLY A 28 7.61 -1.05 14.08
CA GLY A 28 7.48 -2.38 14.68
C GLY A 28 8.05 -3.53 13.84
N HIS A 29 8.55 -3.26 12.63
CA HIS A 29 9.05 -4.30 11.70
C HIS A 29 10.58 -4.35 11.60
N TYR A 30 11.30 -3.69 12.52
CA TYR A 30 12.75 -3.75 12.62
C TYR A 30 13.19 -4.66 13.76
N ILE A 31 14.18 -5.50 13.50
CA ILE A 31 14.73 -6.48 14.45
C ILE A 31 16.20 -6.16 14.66
N GLY A 32 16.64 -6.05 15.91
CA GLY A 32 18.01 -5.65 16.19
C GLY A 32 18.25 -5.35 17.66
N HIS A 33 19.47 -5.02 18.05
CA HIS A 33 20.66 -4.92 17.18
C HIS A 33 21.41 -6.24 17.12
N MET A 34 21.40 -6.91 15.97
CA MET A 34 22.07 -8.21 15.82
C MET A 34 23.60 -8.02 15.81
N PRO A 35 24.39 -8.75 16.62
CA PRO A 35 25.85 -8.71 16.55
C PRO A 35 26.35 -8.96 15.11
N VAL A 36 27.43 -8.27 14.71
CA VAL A 36 27.90 -8.28 13.32
C VAL A 36 28.31 -9.69 12.87
N ASP A 37 28.97 -10.47 13.72
CA ASP A 37 29.31 -11.86 13.38
C ASP A 37 28.06 -12.75 13.27
N GLU A 38 27.06 -12.60 14.16
CA GLU A 38 25.78 -13.31 14.03
C GLU A 38 25.05 -12.93 12.73
N PHE A 39 25.17 -11.67 12.27
CA PHE A 39 24.61 -11.24 10.99
C PHE A 39 25.24 -11.97 9.80
N PHE A 40 26.58 -12.10 9.80
CA PHE A 40 27.28 -12.85 8.77
C PHE A 40 26.89 -14.34 8.79
N ASP A 41 26.89 -14.98 9.95
CA ASP A 41 26.55 -16.40 10.08
C ASP A 41 25.11 -16.70 9.66
N THR A 42 24.19 -15.76 9.91
CA THR A 42 22.77 -15.90 9.61
C THR A 42 22.47 -15.71 8.11
N PHE A 43 23.01 -14.65 7.50
CA PHE A 43 22.58 -14.22 6.16
C PHE A 43 23.63 -14.44 5.06
N MET A 44 24.90 -14.61 5.43
CA MET A 44 26.02 -14.55 4.49
C MET A 44 26.98 -15.73 4.72
N LYS A 45 26.47 -16.95 4.57
CA LYS A 45 27.26 -18.18 4.79
C LYS A 45 28.38 -18.30 3.76
N GLY A 46 29.59 -17.91 4.14
CA GLY A 46 30.81 -18.13 3.36
C GLY A 46 31.48 -19.46 3.73
N GLN A 47 32.15 -20.09 2.77
CA GLN A 47 33.12 -21.15 3.09
C GLN A 47 34.24 -20.53 3.94
N GLY A 48 34.70 -21.24 4.97
CA GLY A 48 35.73 -20.76 5.90
C GLY A 48 36.89 -20.09 5.16
N CYS A 49 37.20 -18.85 5.53
CA CYS A 49 38.23 -18.05 4.89
C CYS A 49 39.47 -17.93 5.79
N ALA A 50 40.60 -17.67 5.16
CA ALA A 50 41.82 -17.14 5.79
C ALA A 50 41.51 -15.86 6.60
N ASP A 51 42.45 -15.43 7.44
CA ASP A 51 42.28 -14.20 8.22
C ASP A 51 42.12 -12.99 7.29
N LEU A 52 40.87 -12.52 7.13
CA LEU A 52 40.53 -11.40 6.27
C LEU A 52 41.23 -10.10 6.71
N ARG A 53 41.72 -10.03 7.96
CA ARG A 53 42.50 -8.89 8.44
C ARG A 53 43.83 -8.77 7.69
N ASP A 54 44.48 -9.90 7.41
CA ASP A 54 45.72 -9.91 6.64
C ASP A 54 45.48 -9.62 5.16
N ILE A 55 44.37 -10.11 4.61
CA ILE A 55 43.98 -9.88 3.21
C ILE A 55 43.68 -8.40 2.96
N PHE A 56 42.98 -7.74 3.89
CA PHE A 56 42.56 -6.34 3.76
C PHE A 56 43.41 -5.37 4.57
N LYS A 57 44.64 -5.75 4.96
CA LYS A 57 45.54 -4.91 5.77
C LYS A 57 45.89 -3.55 5.14
N ASP A 58 45.82 -3.46 3.81
CA ASP A 58 46.11 -2.23 3.06
C ASP A 58 44.88 -1.33 2.89
N VAL A 59 43.70 -1.78 3.35
CA VAL A 59 42.46 -0.99 3.31
C VAL A 59 42.39 -0.12 4.56
N ASN A 60 42.31 1.20 4.37
CA ASN A 60 42.21 2.18 5.44
C ASN A 60 41.14 3.24 5.11
N PHE A 61 40.37 3.65 6.12
CA PHE A 61 39.34 4.69 6.05
C PHE A 61 39.63 5.91 6.95
N ASP A 62 40.85 6.09 7.49
CA ASP A 62 41.24 7.19 8.38
C ASP A 62 40.84 8.58 7.85
N ALA A 63 40.94 8.79 6.54
CA ALA A 63 40.57 10.05 5.88
C ALA A 63 39.08 10.44 6.06
N ILE A 64 38.23 9.51 6.51
CA ILE A 64 36.84 9.83 6.90
C ILE A 64 36.79 10.79 8.08
N LEU A 65 37.76 10.72 9.00
CA LEU A 65 37.79 11.55 10.20
C LEU A 65 38.01 13.03 9.87
N ASP A 66 38.65 13.32 8.73
CA ASP A 66 38.91 14.68 8.25
C ASP A 66 37.81 15.23 7.36
N CYS A 67 36.83 14.40 6.94
CA CYS A 67 35.73 14.85 6.11
C CYS A 67 34.83 15.81 6.91
N ALA A 68 34.57 17.00 6.37
CA ALA A 68 33.66 18.00 6.94
C ALA A 68 32.21 17.83 6.46
N THR A 69 32.02 17.15 5.33
CA THR A 69 30.71 16.96 4.69
C THR A 69 30.46 15.52 4.26
N GLU A 70 29.19 15.18 4.03
CA GLU A 70 28.78 13.87 3.50
C GLU A 70 29.39 13.61 2.11
N LYS A 71 29.46 14.64 1.26
CA LYS A 71 29.98 14.54 -0.11
C LYS A 71 31.46 14.19 -0.17
N GLU A 72 32.26 14.65 0.78
CA GLU A 72 33.68 14.30 0.90
C GLU A 72 33.87 12.82 1.25
N MET A 73 32.95 12.22 2.01
CA MET A 73 33.02 10.81 2.40
C MET A 73 32.86 9.86 1.20
N TYR A 74 32.10 10.25 0.17
CA TYR A 74 31.78 9.37 -0.98
C TYR A 74 33.05 8.85 -1.67
N GLU A 75 34.02 9.75 -1.91
CA GLU A 75 35.26 9.41 -2.59
C GLU A 75 36.16 8.52 -1.71
N VAL A 76 36.24 8.83 -0.41
CA VAL A 76 37.05 8.05 0.55
C VAL A 76 36.52 6.62 0.68
N LEU A 77 35.19 6.46 0.87
CA LEU A 77 34.55 5.15 0.95
C LEU A 77 34.70 4.37 -0.36
N THR A 78 34.41 5.00 -1.49
CA THR A 78 34.53 4.33 -2.81
C THR A 78 35.97 3.86 -3.04
N LYS A 79 36.98 4.71 -2.78
CA LYS A 79 38.39 4.31 -2.92
C LYS A 79 38.74 3.16 -1.98
N GLY A 80 38.36 3.22 -0.71
CA GLY A 80 38.67 2.15 0.26
C GLY A 80 38.05 0.80 -0.12
N ILE A 81 36.78 0.80 -0.57
CA ILE A 81 36.12 -0.43 -1.07
C ILE A 81 36.88 -1.00 -2.27
N LEU A 82 37.31 -0.15 -3.21
CA LEU A 82 38.03 -0.56 -4.41
C LEU A 82 39.45 -1.05 -4.13
N THR A 83 40.14 -0.48 -3.13
CA THR A 83 41.47 -0.94 -2.69
C THR A 83 41.45 -2.40 -2.25
N GLY A 84 40.33 -2.86 -1.70
CA GLY A 84 40.15 -4.27 -1.33
C GLY A 84 40.13 -5.26 -2.48
N LYS A 85 39.96 -4.80 -3.73
CA LYS A 85 39.97 -5.63 -4.95
C LYS A 85 39.10 -6.89 -4.83
N ILE A 86 37.91 -6.74 -4.24
CA ILE A 86 37.04 -7.86 -3.88
C ILE A 86 36.55 -8.61 -5.10
N SER A 87 36.14 -7.89 -6.13
CA SER A 87 35.49 -8.46 -7.30
C SER A 87 35.82 -7.66 -8.55
N ASP A 88 36.19 -8.35 -9.61
CA ASP A 88 36.29 -7.77 -10.96
C ASP A 88 34.93 -7.67 -11.65
N LYS A 89 33.89 -8.29 -11.07
CA LYS A 89 32.53 -8.37 -11.63
C LYS A 89 31.68 -7.16 -11.27
N TRP A 90 32.06 -6.37 -10.28
CA TRP A 90 31.25 -5.30 -9.73
C TRP A 90 31.80 -3.93 -10.06
N GLU A 91 30.90 -2.95 -10.15
CA GLU A 91 31.23 -1.54 -10.19
C GLU A 91 30.62 -0.83 -8.98
N VAL A 92 31.46 -0.14 -8.23
CA VAL A 92 31.07 0.75 -7.13
C VAL A 92 30.94 2.16 -7.69
N VAL A 93 29.73 2.72 -7.65
CA VAL A 93 29.40 3.97 -8.35
C VAL A 93 28.76 4.96 -7.40
N VAL A 94 29.26 6.19 -7.36
CA VAL A 94 28.63 7.30 -6.64
C VAL A 94 27.41 7.78 -7.42
N THR A 95 26.24 7.69 -6.81
CA THR A 95 24.93 7.95 -7.44
C THR A 95 24.15 9.11 -6.82
N ALA A 96 24.69 9.75 -5.78
CA ALA A 96 24.06 10.80 -4.96
C ALA A 96 23.40 11.98 -5.74
N GLU A 97 23.84 12.25 -6.98
CA GLU A 97 23.34 13.38 -7.77
C GLU A 97 22.34 13.01 -8.88
N LYS A 98 22.14 11.71 -9.18
CA LYS A 98 21.33 11.24 -10.32
C LYS A 98 20.24 10.24 -9.96
N SER A 99 19.16 10.25 -10.73
CA SER A 99 18.08 9.27 -10.72
C SER A 99 17.58 9.09 -12.16
N THR A 100 17.49 7.86 -12.64
CA THR A 100 17.22 7.56 -14.07
C THR A 100 16.03 6.62 -14.30
N ASP A 101 15.43 6.11 -13.24
CA ASP A 101 14.29 5.18 -13.31
C ASP A 101 12.93 5.86 -13.04
N GLY A 102 12.92 7.19 -12.93
CA GLY A 102 11.72 7.98 -12.66
C GLY A 102 11.33 8.08 -11.18
N THR A 103 12.05 7.39 -10.27
CA THR A 103 11.76 7.44 -8.82
C THR A 103 12.15 8.79 -8.18
N LYS A 104 13.06 9.53 -8.82
CA LYS A 104 13.74 10.75 -8.32
C LYS A 104 14.62 10.50 -7.09
N LEU A 105 14.84 9.24 -6.73
CA LEU A 105 15.65 8.83 -5.60
C LEU A 105 17.10 8.68 -6.02
N LYS A 106 18.00 9.05 -5.12
CA LYS A 106 19.43 9.14 -5.36
C LYS A 106 20.17 8.47 -4.21
N PRO A 107 20.29 7.12 -4.20
CA PRO A 107 21.17 6.49 -3.23
C PRO A 107 22.59 7.06 -3.36
N ASP A 108 23.32 7.18 -2.26
CA ASP A 108 24.63 7.83 -2.30
C ASP A 108 25.65 7.03 -3.11
N ILE A 109 25.74 5.73 -2.83
CA ILE A 109 26.57 4.78 -3.57
C ILE A 109 25.73 3.55 -3.92
N SER A 110 25.88 3.08 -5.16
CA SER A 110 25.27 1.85 -5.64
C SER A 110 26.33 0.91 -6.19
N ILE A 111 26.19 -0.39 -5.91
CA ILE A 111 26.99 -1.45 -6.54
C ILE A 111 26.16 -2.12 -7.63
N ILE A 112 26.73 -2.25 -8.83
CA ILE A 112 26.11 -2.95 -9.96
C ILE A 112 27.01 -4.07 -10.49
N ILE A 113 26.42 -5.05 -11.18
CA ILE A 113 27.18 -6.06 -11.94
C ILE A 113 27.63 -5.44 -13.27
N ARG A 114 28.89 -5.65 -13.64
CA ARG A 114 29.47 -5.25 -14.93
C ARG A 114 28.79 -5.96 -16.09
N ILE A 115 28.44 -5.20 -17.13
CA ILE A 115 27.79 -5.72 -18.33
C ILE A 115 28.78 -6.05 -19.47
N SER A 116 30.00 -5.52 -19.47
CA SER A 116 31.03 -5.96 -20.42
C SER A 116 32.45 -5.62 -19.95
N GLN A 117 33.45 -6.33 -20.49
CA GLN A 117 34.88 -6.03 -20.30
C GLN A 117 35.33 -4.74 -21.04
N GLN A 118 34.44 -4.03 -21.74
CA GLN A 118 34.80 -2.94 -22.64
C GLN A 118 34.64 -1.51 -22.08
N SER A 119 34.07 -1.29 -20.89
CA SER A 119 33.99 0.06 -20.30
C SER A 119 35.38 0.53 -19.82
N ARG A 120 35.98 1.42 -20.61
CA ARG A 120 37.30 2.01 -20.38
C ARG A 120 37.15 3.33 -19.62
N GLN A 121 36.87 3.24 -18.31
CA GLN A 121 37.30 4.15 -17.21
C GLN A 121 36.31 4.07 -16.03
N TRP A 122 36.85 3.80 -14.85
CA TRP A 122 36.09 3.47 -13.64
C TRP A 122 35.14 4.59 -13.19
N GLY A 123 33.84 4.27 -13.00
CA GLY A 123 32.88 5.04 -12.20
C GLY A 123 32.53 6.46 -12.67
N LYS A 124 32.96 6.89 -13.86
CA LYS A 124 32.70 8.25 -14.39
C LYS A 124 31.93 8.28 -15.71
N GLU A 125 31.72 7.14 -16.35
CA GLU A 125 30.99 7.06 -17.61
C GLU A 125 29.49 7.33 -17.40
N PRO A 126 28.86 8.22 -18.19
CA PRO A 126 27.45 8.56 -18.01
C PRO A 126 26.48 7.37 -18.06
N GLU A 127 26.76 6.38 -18.91
CA GLU A 127 25.94 5.17 -19.06
C GLU A 127 25.97 4.31 -17.79
N VAL A 128 27.15 4.03 -17.26
CA VAL A 128 27.35 3.30 -16.00
C VAL A 128 26.66 4.01 -14.83
N ILE A 129 26.80 5.34 -14.74
CA ILE A 129 26.12 6.12 -13.69
C ILE A 129 24.61 6.05 -13.87
N ASN A 130 24.10 6.10 -15.09
CA ASN A 130 22.67 5.98 -15.36
C ASN A 130 22.12 4.62 -14.95
N GLU A 131 22.89 3.56 -15.18
CA GLU A 131 22.53 2.20 -14.79
C GLU A 131 22.57 2.01 -13.27
N ALA A 132 23.61 2.51 -12.61
CA ALA A 132 23.78 2.42 -11.16
C ALA A 132 22.77 3.28 -10.38
N SER A 133 22.37 4.43 -10.93
CA SER A 133 21.31 5.27 -10.35
C SER A 133 19.89 4.76 -10.63
N SER A 134 19.76 3.58 -11.25
CA SER A 134 18.51 2.87 -11.42
C SER A 134 18.40 1.71 -10.43
N PHE A 135 17.31 1.66 -9.68
CA PHE A 135 16.99 0.51 -8.84
C PHE A 135 16.72 -0.77 -9.62
N ARG A 136 16.63 -0.71 -10.96
CA ARG A 136 16.56 -1.90 -11.81
C ARG A 136 17.85 -2.71 -11.80
N ARG A 137 18.98 -2.09 -11.39
CA ARG A 137 20.31 -2.69 -11.51
C ARG A 137 21.19 -2.58 -10.28
N ALA A 138 20.94 -1.61 -9.40
CA ALA A 138 21.64 -1.50 -8.12
C ALA A 138 21.41 -2.78 -7.30
N ARG A 139 22.46 -3.59 -7.12
CA ARG A 139 22.44 -4.86 -6.36
C ARG A 139 22.60 -4.63 -4.87
N LEU A 140 23.34 -3.59 -4.51
CA LEU A 140 23.53 -3.13 -3.15
C LEU A 140 23.50 -1.61 -3.14
N VAL A 141 22.78 -1.03 -2.18
CA VAL A 141 22.75 0.41 -1.94
C VAL A 141 23.39 0.72 -0.60
N ILE A 142 24.20 1.77 -0.60
CA ILE A 142 24.87 2.31 0.56
C ILE A 142 24.39 3.75 0.73
N GLU A 143 23.73 4.02 1.85
CA GLU A 143 23.36 5.37 2.26
C GLU A 143 24.39 5.90 3.26
N ILE A 144 24.77 7.16 3.14
CA ILE A 144 25.81 7.78 3.94
C ILE A 144 25.21 8.99 4.65
N LYS A 145 25.53 9.13 5.93
CA LYS A 145 25.27 10.34 6.70
C LYS A 145 26.55 10.72 7.42
N HIS A 146 26.90 12.00 7.37
CA HIS A 146 28.15 12.50 7.95
C HIS A 146 28.24 12.35 9.48
N LYS A 147 27.12 12.26 10.18
CA LYS A 147 27.06 12.26 11.66
C LYS A 147 26.14 11.19 12.22
N THR A 148 26.47 10.67 13.40
CA THR A 148 25.68 9.67 14.14
C THR A 148 24.32 10.16 14.61
N LYS A 149 24.09 11.47 14.69
CA LYS A 149 22.76 12.01 15.05
C LYS A 149 21.66 11.64 14.03
N TYR A 150 22.06 11.30 12.81
CA TYR A 150 21.18 10.83 11.73
C TYR A 150 20.94 9.31 11.77
N ASP A 151 21.43 8.60 12.81
CA ASP A 151 21.22 7.16 12.97
C ASP A 151 19.71 6.85 13.01
N PRO A 152 19.21 6.03 12.07
CA PRO A 152 17.82 5.61 12.05
C PRO A 152 17.47 4.61 13.15
N PHE A 153 18.46 4.10 13.90
CA PHE A 153 18.26 3.07 14.91
C PHE A 153 18.93 3.42 16.25
N VAL A 154 18.33 3.00 17.37
CA VAL A 154 18.76 3.39 18.73
C VAL A 154 19.58 2.27 19.35
N THR A 155 20.88 2.48 19.60
CA THR A 155 21.72 1.46 20.27
C THR A 155 21.56 1.44 21.80
N GLN A 156 21.06 2.51 22.44
CA GLN A 156 21.21 2.70 23.89
C GLN A 156 19.96 3.13 24.70
N ARG A 157 18.74 3.21 24.12
CA ARG A 157 17.55 3.68 24.86
C ARG A 157 16.24 2.99 24.45
N ASN A 158 15.42 2.70 25.46
CA ASN A 158 13.95 2.48 25.39
C ASN A 158 13.40 1.16 24.82
N GLY A 159 14.20 0.10 24.67
CA GLY A 159 13.63 -1.22 24.41
C GLY A 159 13.01 -1.37 23.00
N ILE A 160 13.48 -0.59 22.03
CA ILE A 160 13.05 -0.61 20.62
C ILE A 160 14.24 -0.39 19.70
N VAL A 161 14.15 -0.86 18.47
CA VAL A 161 15.24 -0.72 17.48
C VAL A 161 15.23 0.66 16.86
N GLU A 162 14.06 1.24 16.62
CA GLU A 162 13.94 2.40 15.76
C GLU A 162 14.17 3.75 16.44
N SER A 163 14.79 4.66 15.70
CA SER A 163 14.93 6.07 16.09
C SER A 163 13.70 6.88 15.68
N PHE A 164 13.15 7.60 16.65
CA PHE A 164 12.09 8.60 16.47
C PHE A 164 12.63 10.03 16.64
N SER A 165 13.96 10.21 16.56
CA SER A 165 14.56 11.55 16.58
C SER A 165 14.20 12.31 15.30
N THR A 166 14.17 13.64 15.37
CA THR A 166 13.92 14.50 14.20
C THR A 166 14.95 14.30 13.09
N ASP A 167 16.17 13.91 13.46
CA ASP A 167 17.31 13.75 12.54
C ASP A 167 17.39 12.32 11.96
N GLY A 168 17.07 11.28 12.72
CA GLY A 168 17.16 9.87 12.28
C GLY A 168 15.91 9.36 11.55
N LEU A 169 14.74 9.92 11.85
CA LEU A 169 13.47 9.53 11.23
C LEU A 169 13.44 9.71 9.70
N PRO A 170 14.00 10.79 9.11
CA PRO A 170 14.13 10.90 7.66
C PRO A 170 15.01 9.79 7.06
N THR A 171 16.17 9.50 7.66
CA THR A 171 17.07 8.43 7.20
C THR A 171 16.36 7.08 7.19
N ARG A 172 15.58 6.76 8.23
CA ARG A 172 14.83 5.49 8.31
C ARG A 172 13.81 5.37 7.18
N GLY A 173 13.04 6.43 6.94
CA GLY A 173 12.07 6.47 5.84
C GLY A 173 12.73 6.36 4.47
N GLN A 174 13.92 6.94 4.30
CA GLN A 174 14.70 6.87 3.05
C GLN A 174 15.21 5.46 2.79
N LEU A 175 15.79 4.78 3.79
CA LEU A 175 16.23 3.38 3.69
C LEU A 175 15.06 2.46 3.33
N ALA A 176 13.94 2.59 4.02
CA ALA A 176 12.72 1.84 3.76
C ALA A 176 12.16 2.08 2.34
N ARG A 177 12.23 3.33 1.87
CA ARG A 177 11.83 3.68 0.50
C ARG A 177 12.76 3.06 -0.54
N TYR A 178 14.08 3.07 -0.32
CA TYR A 178 15.03 2.40 -1.21
C TYR A 178 14.78 0.89 -1.29
N ALA A 179 14.56 0.23 -0.15
CA ALA A 179 14.21 -1.19 -0.12
C ALA A 179 12.92 -1.46 -0.91
N CYS A 180 11.89 -0.64 -0.71
CA CYS A 180 10.63 -0.75 -1.45
C CYS A 180 10.81 -0.60 -2.97
N GLU A 181 11.62 0.36 -3.42
CA GLU A 181 11.85 0.56 -4.85
C GLU A 181 12.73 -0.54 -5.45
N GLN A 182 13.75 -1.03 -4.75
CA GLN A 182 14.55 -2.17 -5.21
C GLN A 182 13.69 -3.43 -5.38
N LEU A 183 12.90 -3.80 -4.36
CA LEU A 183 12.01 -4.96 -4.39
C LEU A 183 10.95 -4.88 -5.51
N ALA A 184 10.62 -3.67 -5.97
CA ALA A 184 9.65 -3.47 -7.05
C ALA A 184 10.28 -3.44 -8.43
N HIS A 185 11.49 -2.89 -8.57
CA HIS A 185 12.21 -2.79 -9.85
C HIS A 185 12.98 -4.06 -10.21
N GLN A 186 13.31 -4.89 -9.21
CA GLN A 186 13.94 -6.20 -9.39
C GLN A 186 13.04 -7.32 -8.85
N HIS A 187 13.21 -8.53 -9.37
CA HIS A 187 12.54 -9.73 -8.85
C HIS A 187 13.37 -10.30 -7.69
N LEU A 188 13.26 -9.65 -6.53
CA LEU A 188 14.01 -9.99 -5.31
C LEU A 188 13.08 -10.57 -4.25
N CYS A 189 13.53 -11.63 -3.59
CA CYS A 189 12.90 -12.22 -2.40
C CYS A 189 13.32 -11.48 -1.12
N HIS A 190 14.57 -11.04 -1.09
CA HIS A 190 15.18 -10.25 -0.04
C HIS A 190 16.29 -9.37 -0.64
N LEU A 191 16.81 -8.42 0.14
CA LEU A 191 17.96 -7.61 -0.27
C LEU A 191 18.81 -7.22 0.92
N PHE A 192 20.03 -6.79 0.62
CA PHE A 192 20.93 -6.21 1.60
C PHE A 192 21.06 -4.70 1.38
N GLN A 193 21.36 -3.97 2.45
CA GLN A 193 21.62 -2.53 2.39
C GLN A 193 22.65 -2.16 3.47
N ILE A 194 23.42 -1.10 3.22
CA ILE A 194 24.39 -0.58 4.19
C ILE A 194 24.02 0.88 4.51
N VAL A 195 24.13 1.25 5.78
CA VAL A 195 24.09 2.67 6.19
C VAL A 195 25.40 3.04 6.91
N VAL A 196 26.02 4.12 6.46
CA VAL A 196 27.23 4.71 7.05
C VAL A 196 26.84 5.95 7.84
N LEU A 197 27.35 6.08 9.06
CA LEU A 197 27.04 7.14 10.02
C LEU A 197 28.36 7.73 10.56
N GLY A 198 28.98 8.62 9.78
CA GLY A 198 30.34 9.09 10.02
C GLY A 198 31.33 7.94 9.96
N ARG A 199 31.93 7.57 11.10
CA ARG A 199 32.86 6.45 11.24
C ARG A 199 32.21 5.11 11.59
N TYR A 200 30.89 5.05 11.70
CA TYR A 200 30.16 3.83 12.05
C TYR A 200 29.39 3.27 10.86
N VAL A 201 29.21 1.95 10.82
CA VAL A 201 28.42 1.25 9.78
C VAL A 201 27.41 0.31 10.43
N ARG A 202 26.24 0.19 9.78
CA ARG A 202 25.28 -0.90 10.03
C ARG A 202 24.94 -1.63 8.73
N PHE A 203 24.74 -2.94 8.84
CA PHE A 203 24.19 -3.77 7.79
C PHE A 203 22.70 -4.00 8.01
N LEU A 204 21.95 -4.06 6.92
CA LEU A 204 20.53 -4.37 6.92
C LEU A 204 20.25 -5.54 6.00
N TYR A 205 19.45 -6.49 6.48
CA TYR A 205 18.79 -7.51 5.67
C TYR A 205 17.30 -7.18 5.62
N TRP A 206 16.73 -7.13 4.42
CA TRP A 206 15.32 -6.83 4.19
C TRP A 206 14.64 -8.00 3.51
N ASP A 207 13.45 -8.35 3.97
CA ASP A 207 12.51 -9.18 3.24
C ASP A 207 11.09 -8.59 3.34
N ARG A 208 10.08 -9.32 2.88
CA ARG A 208 8.68 -8.85 2.93
C ARG A 208 8.05 -8.92 4.32
N ALA A 209 8.69 -9.52 5.32
CA ALA A 209 8.21 -9.54 6.70
C ALA A 209 8.78 -8.39 7.53
N GLY A 210 9.97 -7.88 7.20
CA GLY A 210 10.58 -6.76 7.93
C GLY A 210 12.03 -6.52 7.55
N ALA A 211 12.80 -5.98 8.51
CA ALA A 211 14.23 -5.77 8.34
C ALA A 211 15.03 -6.13 9.61
N VAL A 212 16.14 -6.82 9.44
CA VAL A 212 17.12 -7.09 10.50
C VAL A 212 18.26 -6.09 10.39
N VAL A 213 18.62 -5.46 11.50
CA VAL A 213 19.63 -4.41 11.61
C VAL A 213 20.78 -4.91 12.48
N SER A 214 22.00 -4.82 11.95
CA SER A 214 23.20 -5.13 12.73
C SER A 214 23.48 -4.06 13.79
N LYS A 215 24.19 -4.47 14.84
CA LYS A 215 24.89 -3.54 15.72
C LYS A 215 25.87 -2.71 14.89
N ASP A 216 25.99 -1.44 15.25
CA ASP A 216 26.98 -0.54 14.67
C ASP A 216 28.40 -0.95 15.08
N PHE A 217 29.35 -0.75 14.18
CA PHE A 217 30.78 -0.94 14.42
C PHE A 217 31.58 0.18 13.75
N ASP A 218 32.76 0.44 14.29
CA ASP A 218 33.68 1.48 13.82
C ASP A 218 34.54 0.93 12.67
N TYR A 219 34.20 1.28 11.42
CA TYR A 219 34.92 0.76 10.25
C TYR A 219 36.24 1.48 9.98
N VAL A 220 36.55 2.55 10.72
CA VAL A 220 37.89 3.16 10.71
C VAL A 220 38.83 2.35 11.61
N ALA A 221 38.35 1.93 12.78
CA ALA A 221 39.11 1.06 13.68
C ALA A 221 39.17 -0.40 13.19
N GLU A 222 38.07 -0.90 12.60
CA GLU A 222 37.94 -2.27 12.12
C GLU A 222 37.51 -2.32 10.64
N PRO A 223 38.34 -1.81 9.71
CA PRO A 223 38.02 -1.77 8.27
C PRO A 223 37.70 -3.15 7.70
N TRP A 224 38.33 -4.19 8.23
CA TRP A 224 38.17 -5.58 7.82
C TRP A 224 36.71 -6.08 7.95
N LEU A 225 35.88 -5.56 8.87
CA LEU A 225 34.48 -5.96 9.02
C LEU A 225 33.62 -5.48 7.84
N LEU A 226 33.82 -4.25 7.40
CA LEU A 226 33.15 -3.71 6.22
C LEU A 226 33.58 -4.47 4.96
N MET A 227 34.88 -4.78 4.86
CA MET A 227 35.42 -5.54 3.73
C MET A 227 34.96 -7.00 3.73
N LYS A 228 34.82 -7.62 4.91
CA LYS A 228 34.24 -8.96 5.08
C LYS A 228 32.81 -9.02 4.55
N PHE A 229 31.98 -8.00 4.79
CA PHE A 229 30.63 -7.95 4.21
C PHE A 229 30.68 -8.04 2.69
N PHE A 230 31.45 -7.18 2.03
CA PHE A 230 31.51 -7.16 0.57
C PHE A 230 32.13 -8.45 0.00
N TRP A 231 33.15 -9.01 0.67
CA TRP A 231 33.74 -10.29 0.29
C TRP A 231 32.71 -11.43 0.36
N LEU A 232 31.97 -11.50 1.47
CA LEU A 232 30.91 -12.49 1.62
C LEU A 232 29.81 -12.27 0.58
N PHE A 233 29.41 -11.02 0.31
CA PHE A 233 28.40 -10.70 -0.68
C PHE A 233 28.81 -11.17 -2.10
N ASP A 234 30.12 -11.16 -2.44
CA ASP A 234 30.62 -11.64 -3.75
C ASP A 234 30.65 -13.16 -3.83
N CYS A 235 30.81 -13.82 -2.68
CA CYS A 235 30.73 -15.26 -2.58
C CYS A 235 29.29 -15.79 -2.67
N LEU A 236 28.28 -14.98 -2.36
CA LEU A 236 26.88 -15.37 -2.47
C LEU A 236 26.49 -15.59 -3.93
N SER A 237 25.76 -16.69 -4.19
CA SER A 237 25.07 -16.87 -5.46
C SER A 237 24.00 -15.79 -5.68
N GLU A 238 23.54 -15.63 -6.91
CA GLU A 238 22.48 -14.67 -7.25
C GLU A 238 21.20 -14.88 -6.41
N VAL A 239 20.85 -16.14 -6.13
CA VAL A 239 19.70 -16.50 -5.29
C VAL A 239 19.94 -16.13 -3.83
N GLU A 240 21.15 -16.33 -3.31
CA GLU A 240 21.51 -15.94 -1.95
C GLU A 240 21.62 -14.42 -1.78
N GLN A 241 21.97 -13.69 -2.84
CA GLN A 241 21.85 -12.22 -2.91
C GLN A 241 20.38 -11.75 -2.99
N GLY A 242 19.45 -12.68 -3.24
CA GLY A 242 18.01 -12.44 -3.18
C GLY A 242 17.28 -12.52 -4.51
N LEU A 243 17.93 -12.77 -5.65
CA LEU A 243 17.22 -12.95 -6.93
C LEU A 243 16.29 -14.14 -6.88
N ASP A 244 15.07 -13.93 -7.37
CA ASP A 244 14.11 -14.99 -7.59
C ASP A 244 14.51 -15.83 -8.82
N PRO A 245 14.94 -17.11 -8.65
CA PRO A 245 15.39 -17.96 -9.75
C PRO A 245 14.27 -18.36 -10.71
N SER A 246 13.00 -18.15 -10.33
CA SER A 246 11.87 -18.44 -11.20
C SER A 246 11.60 -17.35 -12.25
N VAL A 247 12.35 -16.24 -12.20
CA VAL A 247 12.28 -15.15 -13.17
C VAL A 247 13.63 -14.98 -13.88
N ARG A 248 13.61 -14.95 -15.21
CA ARG A 248 14.81 -14.83 -16.04
C ARG A 248 14.66 -13.78 -17.12
N PRO A 249 15.75 -13.22 -17.65
CA PRO A 249 15.69 -12.38 -18.84
C PRO A 249 14.98 -13.10 -20.00
N ALA A 250 14.08 -12.41 -20.69
CA ALA A 250 13.33 -13.00 -21.78
C ALA A 250 14.21 -13.30 -23.00
N SER A 251 13.92 -14.41 -23.71
CA SER A 251 14.53 -14.72 -25.00
C SER A 251 14.13 -13.71 -26.08
N LYS A 252 14.79 -13.75 -27.24
CA LYS A 252 14.43 -12.88 -28.37
C LYS A 252 12.96 -13.07 -28.79
N ASP A 253 12.47 -14.31 -28.80
CA ASP A 253 11.12 -14.66 -29.23
C ASP A 253 10.08 -14.21 -28.21
N ALA A 254 10.29 -14.51 -26.92
CA ALA A 254 9.43 -14.05 -25.83
C ALA A 254 9.31 -12.51 -25.81
N ARG A 255 10.42 -11.79 -26.04
CA ARG A 255 10.38 -10.32 -26.22
C ARG A 255 9.57 -9.90 -27.45
N GLY A 256 9.62 -10.66 -28.54
CA GLY A 256 8.83 -10.44 -29.74
C GLY A 256 7.33 -10.55 -29.47
N TYR A 257 6.90 -11.62 -28.81
CA TYR A 257 5.50 -11.82 -28.41
C TYR A 257 5.01 -10.71 -27.48
N TYR A 258 5.79 -10.37 -26.44
CA TYR A 258 5.45 -9.30 -25.51
C TYR A 258 5.30 -7.94 -26.21
N ARG A 259 6.25 -7.58 -27.09
CA ARG A 259 6.16 -6.32 -27.84
C ARG A 259 5.00 -6.28 -28.82
N LYS A 260 4.63 -7.43 -29.41
CA LYS A 260 3.42 -7.54 -30.24
C LYS A 260 2.16 -7.29 -29.40
N ALA A 261 2.05 -7.92 -28.24
CA ALA A 261 0.95 -7.71 -27.31
C ALA A 261 0.83 -6.25 -26.85
N LEU A 262 1.95 -5.62 -26.48
CA LEU A 262 1.96 -4.19 -26.14
C LEU A 262 1.42 -3.31 -27.28
N ARG A 263 1.83 -3.57 -28.53
CA ARG A 263 1.31 -2.81 -29.69
C ARG A 263 -0.18 -3.02 -29.88
N ILE A 264 -0.70 -4.23 -29.64
CA ILE A 264 -2.13 -4.52 -29.69
C ILE A 264 -2.87 -3.68 -28.63
N VAL A 265 -2.42 -3.73 -27.38
CA VAL A 265 -3.03 -2.97 -26.26
C VAL A 265 -2.97 -1.46 -26.48
N GLN A 266 -1.84 -0.94 -26.97
CA GLN A 266 -1.67 0.49 -27.26
C GLN A 266 -2.57 0.99 -28.39
N LYS A 267 -2.73 0.19 -29.46
CA LYS A 267 -3.53 0.57 -30.64
C LYS A 267 -5.00 0.21 -30.50
N HIS A 268 -5.37 -0.56 -29.47
CA HIS A 268 -6.75 -1.00 -29.28
C HIS A 268 -7.66 0.23 -29.10
N PRO A 269 -8.74 0.41 -29.87
CA PRO A 269 -9.53 1.65 -29.81
C PRO A 269 -10.39 1.79 -28.55
N SER A 270 -10.77 0.67 -27.91
CA SER A 270 -11.59 0.67 -26.69
C SER A 270 -10.80 1.12 -25.45
N SER A 271 -11.43 1.95 -24.62
CA SER A 271 -10.97 2.34 -23.27
C SER A 271 -10.92 1.16 -22.29
N GLU A 272 -11.52 0.02 -22.64
CA GLU A 272 -11.45 -1.20 -21.83
C GLU A 272 -10.02 -1.67 -21.56
N TYR A 273 -9.05 -1.29 -22.38
CA TYR A 273 -7.65 -1.69 -22.25
C TYR A 273 -6.78 -0.59 -21.61
N ASP A 274 -7.36 0.53 -21.19
CA ASP A 274 -6.61 1.69 -20.69
C ASP A 274 -5.73 1.33 -19.48
N PHE A 275 -6.23 0.47 -18.58
CA PHE A 275 -5.46 0.01 -17.43
C PHE A 275 -4.22 -0.80 -17.84
N LEU A 276 -4.31 -1.62 -18.90
CA LEU A 276 -3.16 -2.35 -19.44
C LEU A 276 -2.16 -1.43 -20.16
N ARG A 277 -2.62 -0.30 -20.70
CA ARG A 277 -1.72 0.69 -21.32
C ARG A 277 -0.75 1.26 -20.28
N MET A 278 -1.09 1.27 -18.99
CA MET A 278 -0.18 1.70 -17.92
C MET A 278 1.07 0.81 -17.77
N ALA A 279 1.04 -0.42 -18.31
CA ALA A 279 2.22 -1.28 -18.43
C ALA A 279 3.29 -0.71 -19.38
N TYR A 280 2.96 0.37 -20.12
CA TYR A 280 3.90 1.07 -20.99
C TYR A 280 3.72 2.60 -20.91
N ASN A 281 4.83 3.33 -20.90
CA ASN A 281 4.86 4.73 -21.29
C ASN A 281 6.24 5.03 -21.91
N GLU A 282 6.40 6.20 -22.54
CA GLU A 282 7.67 6.58 -23.18
C GLU A 282 8.86 6.57 -22.21
N GLU A 283 8.63 6.91 -20.94
CA GLU A 283 9.64 6.87 -19.88
C GLU A 283 10.11 5.44 -19.53
N ASN A 284 9.33 4.42 -19.91
CA ASN A 284 9.59 3.02 -19.57
C ASN A 284 9.68 2.11 -20.79
N LYS A 285 9.88 2.67 -21.98
CA LYS A 285 10.06 1.88 -23.22
C LYS A 285 11.22 0.88 -23.15
N ASP A 286 12.23 1.19 -22.32
CA ASP A 286 13.42 0.37 -22.08
C ASP A 286 13.31 -0.51 -20.82
N TRP A 287 12.10 -0.67 -20.27
CA TRP A 287 11.90 -1.60 -19.15
C TRP A 287 12.25 -3.03 -19.57
N PRO A 288 13.07 -3.76 -18.79
CA PRO A 288 13.47 -5.11 -19.14
C PRO A 288 12.26 -6.06 -19.19
N ILE A 289 12.25 -6.94 -20.19
CA ILE A 289 11.23 -7.98 -20.32
C ILE A 289 11.84 -9.27 -19.74
N TYR A 290 11.09 -9.89 -18.84
CA TYR A 290 11.44 -11.14 -18.19
C TYR A 290 10.47 -12.25 -18.61
N VAL A 291 10.86 -13.50 -18.36
CA VAL A 291 9.96 -14.64 -18.34
C VAL A 291 9.84 -15.11 -16.90
N ALA A 292 8.62 -15.11 -16.38
CA ALA A 292 8.28 -15.68 -15.08
C ALA A 292 7.80 -17.11 -15.26
N THR A 293 8.31 -18.00 -14.43
CA THR A 293 7.93 -19.41 -14.39
C THR A 293 6.93 -19.64 -13.26
N ILE A 294 5.81 -20.27 -13.57
CA ILE A 294 4.75 -20.64 -12.63
C ILE A 294 4.64 -22.16 -12.65
N ARG A 295 4.78 -22.80 -11.49
CA ARG A 295 4.58 -24.24 -11.33
C ARG A 295 3.20 -24.48 -10.73
N ALA A 296 2.33 -25.16 -11.47
CA ALA A 296 0.98 -25.51 -11.05
C ALA A 296 0.85 -27.03 -11.07
N GLY A 297 1.02 -27.66 -9.90
CA GLY A 297 1.15 -29.11 -9.79
C GLY A 297 2.35 -29.61 -10.63
N ASN A 298 2.11 -30.58 -11.52
CA ASN A 298 3.15 -31.14 -12.39
C ASN A 298 3.38 -30.34 -13.68
N LYS A 299 2.67 -29.22 -13.88
CA LYS A 299 2.79 -28.39 -15.08
C LYS A 299 3.63 -27.14 -14.79
N THR A 300 4.41 -26.76 -15.78
CA THR A 300 5.17 -25.51 -15.77
C THR A 300 4.62 -24.60 -16.85
N HIS A 301 4.34 -23.36 -16.49
CA HIS A 301 3.86 -22.31 -17.37
C HIS A 301 4.87 -21.17 -17.39
N GLU A 302 5.08 -20.58 -18.56
CA GLU A 302 6.03 -19.48 -18.74
C GLU A 302 5.31 -18.27 -19.35
N TYR A 303 5.44 -17.11 -18.70
CA TYR A 303 4.84 -15.86 -19.16
C TYR A 303 5.88 -14.77 -19.30
N ALA A 304 5.92 -14.12 -20.47
CA ALA A 304 6.70 -12.91 -20.67
C ALA A 304 6.01 -11.74 -19.97
N ILE A 305 6.74 -11.05 -19.10
CA ILE A 305 6.28 -9.89 -18.33
C ILE A 305 7.25 -8.71 -18.51
N GLY A 306 6.72 -7.49 -18.50
CA GLY A 306 7.51 -6.26 -18.52
C GLY A 306 7.28 -5.46 -17.26
N ARG A 307 7.01 -4.16 -17.41
CA ARG A 307 6.66 -3.29 -16.29
C ARG A 307 5.29 -3.66 -15.73
N TYR A 308 5.18 -3.75 -14.41
CA TYR A 308 3.89 -3.84 -13.74
C TYR A 308 3.02 -2.61 -14.06
N PHE A 309 1.71 -2.78 -14.15
CA PHE A 309 0.76 -1.67 -14.29
C PHE A 309 0.11 -1.26 -12.97
N ALA A 310 0.15 -2.13 -11.96
CA ALA A 310 -0.26 -1.85 -10.58
C ALA A 310 0.70 -2.48 -9.58
N ARG A 311 0.89 -1.85 -8.41
CA ARG A 311 1.70 -2.37 -7.31
C ARG A 311 1.32 -1.83 -5.93
N ASP A 312 1.79 -2.51 -4.88
CA ASP A 312 1.87 -1.99 -3.51
C ASP A 312 3.14 -1.15 -3.29
N TYR A 313 3.07 -0.16 -2.38
CA TYR A 313 4.15 0.79 -2.11
C TYR A 313 4.88 0.57 -0.77
N GLY A 314 4.62 -0.54 -0.06
CA GLY A 314 5.31 -0.90 1.18
C GLY A 314 6.53 -1.83 0.96
N PRO A 315 7.64 -1.65 1.71
CA PRO A 315 8.75 -2.61 1.70
C PRO A 315 8.35 -3.95 2.32
N ALA A 316 7.68 -3.93 3.49
CA ALA A 316 7.07 -5.10 4.11
C ALA A 316 5.58 -5.26 3.73
N GLY A 317 5.05 -6.48 3.83
CA GLY A 317 3.69 -6.86 3.48
C GLY A 317 3.59 -7.56 2.13
N ARG A 318 2.40 -7.48 1.49
CA ARG A 318 2.07 -8.26 0.29
C ARG A 318 2.95 -7.95 -0.92
N GLY A 319 3.45 -6.71 -1.03
CA GLY A 319 4.37 -6.32 -2.09
C GLY A 319 3.82 -6.60 -3.50
N THR A 320 2.49 -6.57 -3.66
CA THR A 320 1.78 -7.04 -4.85
C THR A 320 2.29 -6.29 -6.08
N ARG A 321 2.48 -7.01 -7.19
CA ARG A 321 2.77 -6.47 -8.51
C ARG A 321 1.88 -7.15 -9.53
N VAL A 322 1.21 -6.36 -10.37
CA VAL A 322 0.30 -6.87 -11.39
C VAL A 322 0.83 -6.49 -12.76
N TYR A 323 0.98 -7.49 -13.63
CA TYR A 323 1.64 -7.39 -14.92
C TYR A 323 0.69 -7.70 -16.06
N LEU A 324 0.89 -7.01 -17.18
CA LEU A 324 0.52 -7.59 -18.47
C LEU A 324 1.45 -8.77 -18.69
N ALA A 325 0.88 -9.95 -18.89
CA ALA A 325 1.60 -11.19 -19.11
C ALA A 325 1.25 -11.75 -20.49
N VAL A 326 2.23 -12.37 -21.15
CA VAL A 326 2.03 -13.03 -22.44
C VAL A 326 2.51 -14.45 -22.35
N ASP A 327 1.62 -15.41 -22.57
CA ASP A 327 2.00 -16.83 -22.64
C ASP A 327 3.04 -17.01 -23.75
N VAL A 328 4.20 -17.58 -23.40
CA VAL A 328 5.32 -17.66 -24.37
C VAL A 328 5.08 -18.69 -25.48
N HIS A 329 4.09 -19.57 -25.33
CA HIS A 329 3.72 -20.60 -26.29
C HIS A 329 2.56 -20.17 -27.18
N SER A 330 1.45 -19.70 -26.59
CA SER A 330 0.27 -19.30 -27.37
C SER A 330 0.32 -17.85 -27.85
N GLY A 331 1.08 -16.98 -27.16
CA GLY A 331 1.07 -15.54 -27.38
C GLY A 331 -0.16 -14.83 -26.81
N ASP A 332 -0.97 -15.53 -26.01
CA ASP A 332 -2.17 -14.96 -25.39
C ASP A 332 -1.83 -13.94 -24.32
N ILE A 333 -2.63 -12.87 -24.26
CA ILE A 333 -2.50 -11.82 -23.26
C ILE A 333 -3.29 -12.22 -22.02
N ARG A 334 -2.63 -12.12 -20.86
CA ARG A 334 -3.14 -12.44 -19.53
C ARG A 334 -2.73 -11.37 -18.51
N ILE A 335 -3.27 -11.50 -17.31
CA ILE A 335 -2.84 -10.75 -16.13
C ILE A 335 -2.07 -11.70 -15.23
N LEU A 336 -0.86 -11.31 -14.82
CA LEU A 336 -0.10 -12.03 -13.80
C LEU A 336 -0.04 -11.17 -12.54
N LYS A 337 -0.49 -11.72 -11.42
CA LYS A 337 -0.35 -11.13 -10.09
C LYS A 337 0.73 -11.90 -9.34
N ASP A 338 1.71 -11.16 -8.82
CA ASP A 338 2.88 -11.61 -8.06
C ASP A 338 2.80 -10.95 -6.68
N SER A 339 2.68 -11.74 -5.62
CA SER A 339 2.41 -11.23 -4.26
C SER A 339 2.96 -12.15 -3.18
N TRP A 340 3.15 -11.60 -1.98
CA TRP A 340 3.51 -12.31 -0.78
C TRP A 340 2.28 -12.46 0.10
N ALA A 341 1.90 -13.68 0.44
CA ALA A 341 0.71 -13.96 1.23
C ALA A 341 1.09 -14.43 2.62
N VAL A 342 0.40 -13.94 3.63
CA VAL A 342 0.54 -14.44 5.00
C VAL A 342 0.05 -15.88 5.05
N VAL A 343 0.83 -16.77 5.68
CA VAL A 343 0.44 -18.15 5.91
C VAL A 343 0.31 -18.40 7.40
N GLU A 344 -0.88 -18.83 7.82
CA GLU A 344 -1.22 -19.19 9.19
C GLU A 344 -1.71 -20.65 9.23
N PRO A 345 -1.60 -21.37 10.36
CA PRO A 345 -2.14 -22.73 10.46
C PRO A 345 -3.63 -22.79 10.09
N GLY A 346 -3.97 -23.57 9.06
CA GLY A 346 -5.33 -23.66 8.50
C GLY A 346 -5.69 -22.59 7.47
N SER A 347 -4.77 -21.68 7.11
CA SER A 347 -4.98 -20.76 6.00
C SER A 347 -4.98 -21.49 4.66
N HIS A 348 -5.87 -21.07 3.76
CA HIS A 348 -6.00 -21.58 2.40
C HIS A 348 -5.32 -20.61 1.42
N SER A 349 -4.68 -21.12 0.36
CA SER A 349 -4.18 -20.25 -0.71
C SER A 349 -5.32 -19.71 -1.59
N GLU A 350 -5.08 -18.63 -2.32
CA GLU A 350 -6.06 -18.12 -3.30
C GLU A 350 -6.46 -19.20 -4.32
N MET A 351 -5.54 -20.09 -4.70
CA MET A 351 -5.84 -21.24 -5.58
C MET A 351 -6.72 -22.30 -4.92
N ASP A 352 -6.55 -22.56 -3.61
CA ASP A 352 -7.42 -23.47 -2.86
C ASP A 352 -8.85 -22.91 -2.77
N ILE A 353 -8.97 -21.60 -2.55
CA ILE A 353 -10.26 -20.91 -2.59
C ILE A 353 -10.89 -21.06 -3.97
N TYR A 354 -10.15 -20.79 -5.06
CA TYR A 354 -10.66 -20.98 -6.41
C TYR A 354 -11.12 -22.41 -6.71
N ALA A 355 -10.39 -23.42 -6.22
CA ALA A 355 -10.83 -24.82 -6.33
C ALA A 355 -12.20 -25.02 -5.65
N LYS A 356 -12.37 -24.47 -4.44
CA LYS A 356 -13.65 -24.56 -3.70
C LYS A 356 -14.79 -23.80 -4.37
N LEU A 357 -14.52 -22.62 -4.92
CA LEU A 357 -15.49 -21.85 -5.69
C LEU A 357 -15.99 -22.64 -6.92
N LYS A 358 -15.07 -23.32 -7.61
CA LYS A 358 -15.38 -24.16 -8.77
C LYS A 358 -16.22 -25.38 -8.40
N GLU A 359 -15.88 -26.08 -7.31
CA GLU A 359 -16.65 -27.21 -6.79
C GLU A 359 -18.11 -26.84 -6.50
N ASN A 360 -18.33 -25.61 -6.02
CA ASN A 360 -19.66 -25.10 -5.65
C ASN A 360 -20.35 -24.31 -6.77
N ALA A 361 -19.79 -24.31 -7.99
CA ALA A 361 -20.33 -23.61 -9.15
C ALA A 361 -20.68 -22.13 -8.87
N VAL A 362 -19.83 -21.43 -8.12
CA VAL A 362 -20.04 -20.02 -7.77
C VAL A 362 -20.03 -19.15 -9.05
N PRO A 363 -21.07 -18.34 -9.30
CA PRO A 363 -21.18 -17.55 -10.52
C PRO A 363 -20.39 -16.23 -10.44
N HIS A 364 -20.18 -15.60 -11.59
CA HIS A 364 -19.60 -14.26 -11.76
C HIS A 364 -18.23 -14.10 -11.07
N ILE A 365 -17.35 -15.08 -11.26
CA ILE A 365 -15.97 -15.03 -10.80
C ILE A 365 -15.02 -15.17 -11.98
N VAL A 366 -13.85 -14.56 -11.86
CA VAL A 366 -12.74 -14.84 -12.79
C VAL A 366 -12.20 -16.24 -12.54
N GLN A 367 -11.96 -17.00 -13.61
CA GLN A 367 -11.27 -18.27 -13.51
C GLN A 367 -9.76 -18.07 -13.67
N PRO A 368 -8.93 -18.60 -12.76
CA PRO A 368 -7.50 -18.58 -12.93
C PRO A 368 -7.06 -19.61 -13.99
N ASP A 369 -6.07 -19.24 -14.80
CA ASP A 369 -5.43 -20.15 -15.75
C ASP A 369 -4.49 -21.11 -15.01
N CYS A 370 -3.65 -20.55 -14.13
CA CYS A 370 -2.72 -21.28 -13.29
C CYS A 370 -2.26 -20.41 -12.11
N GLY A 371 -1.69 -21.04 -11.09
CA GLY A 371 -1.12 -20.34 -9.95
C GLY A 371 -0.51 -21.31 -8.94
N GLY A 372 0.18 -20.76 -7.95
CA GLY A 372 0.78 -21.52 -6.87
C GLY A 372 1.88 -20.75 -6.14
N ASP A 373 2.45 -21.40 -5.13
CA ASP A 373 3.63 -20.92 -4.43
C ASP A 373 4.84 -20.90 -5.37
N VAL A 374 5.65 -19.85 -5.27
CA VAL A 374 6.89 -19.72 -6.04
C VAL A 374 7.96 -20.55 -5.35
N LEU A 375 8.65 -21.41 -6.11
CA LEU A 375 9.59 -22.39 -5.57
C LEU A 375 11.04 -22.02 -5.85
N THR A 376 11.90 -22.14 -4.84
CA THR A 376 13.36 -22.21 -4.97
C THR A 376 13.82 -23.60 -4.52
N ASN A 377 14.57 -24.31 -5.36
CA ASN A 377 15.01 -25.68 -5.07
C ASN A 377 13.88 -26.65 -4.64
N ASN A 378 12.69 -26.48 -5.22
CA ASN A 378 11.45 -27.21 -4.90
C ASN A 378 10.82 -26.92 -3.53
N GLU A 379 11.29 -25.90 -2.83
CA GLU A 379 10.70 -25.39 -1.59
C GLU A 379 10.03 -24.04 -1.82
N ALA A 380 8.92 -23.78 -1.14
CA ALA A 380 8.23 -22.49 -1.24
C ALA A 380 9.14 -21.36 -0.73
N GLN A 381 9.19 -20.26 -1.47
CA GLN A 381 9.92 -19.07 -1.06
C GLN A 381 9.19 -18.41 0.13
N THR A 382 9.88 -18.33 1.27
CA THR A 382 9.34 -17.73 2.50
C THR A 382 10.24 -16.62 3.03
N THR A 383 9.65 -15.68 3.77
CA THR A 383 10.40 -14.68 4.54
C THR A 383 11.16 -15.32 5.71
N LYS A 384 12.13 -14.61 6.28
CA LYS A 384 12.99 -15.02 7.40
C LYS A 384 12.91 -14.10 8.61
N CYS A 385 12.56 -12.82 8.43
CA CYS A 385 12.56 -11.85 9.53
C CYS A 385 11.71 -12.29 10.73
N GLN A 386 10.58 -12.96 10.51
CA GLN A 386 9.74 -13.47 11.59
C GLN A 386 10.43 -14.55 12.44
N ASP A 387 11.27 -15.39 11.83
CA ASP A 387 11.99 -16.44 12.55
C ASP A 387 13.07 -15.81 13.45
N ILE A 388 13.74 -14.76 12.96
CA ILE A 388 14.71 -13.99 13.73
C ILE A 388 14.03 -13.21 14.86
N ALA A 389 12.86 -12.63 14.61
CA ALA A 389 12.06 -11.94 15.61
C ALA A 389 11.61 -12.87 16.75
N ALA A 390 11.41 -14.17 16.46
CA ALA A 390 11.03 -15.18 17.43
C ALA A 390 12.19 -15.72 18.29
N LEU A 391 13.45 -15.42 17.95
CA LEU A 391 14.60 -15.90 18.73
C LEU A 391 14.65 -15.24 20.13
N ASP A 392 14.90 -16.06 21.15
CA ASP A 392 15.18 -15.58 22.50
C ASP A 392 16.65 -15.16 22.63
N LYS A 393 16.94 -13.93 22.21
CA LYS A 393 18.28 -13.35 22.18
C LYS A 393 18.32 -12.06 22.99
N LYS A 394 19.33 -11.92 23.86
CA LYS A 394 19.51 -10.73 24.72
C LYS A 394 19.68 -9.41 23.94
N TRP A 395 20.22 -9.49 22.72
CA TRP A 395 20.45 -8.32 21.86
C TRP A 395 19.20 -7.89 21.09
N ARG A 396 18.13 -8.72 21.08
CA ARG A 396 16.90 -8.46 20.34
C ARG A 396 15.97 -7.58 21.16
N TYR A 397 15.70 -6.38 20.66
CA TYR A 397 14.66 -5.53 21.22
C TYR A 397 13.25 -6.00 20.81
N PRO A 398 12.22 -5.74 21.64
CA PRO A 398 10.82 -5.92 21.27
C PRO A 398 10.47 -5.27 19.92
N CYS A 399 9.81 -6.05 19.07
CA CYS A 399 9.21 -5.64 17.81
C CYS A 399 7.76 -6.16 17.77
N ASP A 400 7.01 -5.79 16.73
CA ASP A 400 5.69 -6.37 16.50
C ASP A 400 5.82 -7.86 16.17
N GLU A 401 4.72 -8.59 16.35
CA GLU A 401 4.66 -9.99 15.95
C GLU A 401 4.66 -10.07 14.41
N LEU A 402 5.81 -10.45 13.86
CA LEU A 402 5.96 -10.62 12.43
C LEU A 402 5.41 -11.98 11.99
N ARG A 403 4.81 -12.02 10.80
CA ARG A 403 4.18 -13.21 10.25
C ARG A 403 5.00 -13.76 9.08
N THR A 404 4.94 -15.07 8.89
CA THR A 404 5.53 -15.72 7.72
C THR A 404 4.75 -15.33 6.48
N LEU A 405 5.45 -14.83 5.46
CA LEU A 405 4.90 -14.65 4.13
C LEU A 405 5.49 -15.66 3.15
N VAL A 406 4.63 -16.21 2.30
CA VAL A 406 4.97 -17.10 1.19
C VAL A 406 4.75 -16.37 -0.13
N HIS A 407 5.72 -16.43 -1.03
CA HIS A 407 5.63 -15.81 -2.34
C HIS A 407 4.73 -16.65 -3.26
N ARG A 408 3.76 -16.00 -3.92
CA ARG A 408 2.75 -16.62 -4.78
C ARG A 408 2.60 -15.89 -6.10
N ARG A 409 2.21 -16.66 -7.11
CA ARG A 409 1.76 -16.12 -8.41
C ARG A 409 0.45 -16.73 -8.84
N ILE A 410 -0.39 -15.91 -9.45
CA ILE A 410 -1.61 -16.33 -10.10
C ILE A 410 -1.74 -15.64 -11.45
N VAL A 411 -2.17 -16.40 -12.45
CA VAL A 411 -2.43 -15.91 -13.81
C VAL A 411 -3.92 -15.97 -14.08
N LEU A 412 -4.47 -14.83 -14.49
CA LEU A 412 -5.88 -14.62 -14.71
C LEU A 412 -6.11 -14.15 -16.15
N GLU A 413 -7.33 -14.35 -16.66
CA GLU A 413 -7.78 -13.64 -17.85
C GLU A 413 -7.75 -12.10 -17.63
N ILE A 414 -7.81 -11.34 -18.72
CA ILE A 414 -8.01 -9.89 -18.69
C ILE A 414 -9.31 -9.53 -17.97
N ILE A 415 -9.16 -8.92 -16.80
CA ILE A 415 -10.23 -8.34 -15.99
C ILE A 415 -10.30 -6.84 -16.25
N ARG A 416 -11.41 -6.35 -16.79
CA ARG A 416 -11.62 -4.92 -17.08
C ARG A 416 -12.23 -4.23 -15.86
N PRO A 417 -11.76 -3.04 -15.45
CA PRO A 417 -12.29 -2.35 -14.29
C PRO A 417 -13.73 -1.88 -14.50
N VAL A 418 -14.48 -1.65 -13.42
CA VAL A 418 -15.85 -1.10 -13.46
C VAL A 418 -15.95 0.21 -14.25
N SER A 419 -14.89 1.03 -14.24
CA SER A 419 -14.83 2.34 -14.92
C SER A 419 -15.06 2.28 -16.44
N VAL A 420 -15.03 1.09 -17.06
CA VAL A 420 -15.39 0.91 -18.48
C VAL A 420 -16.90 1.02 -18.71
N LEU A 421 -17.71 0.95 -17.66
CA LEU A 421 -19.16 1.12 -17.75
C LEU A 421 -19.54 2.58 -17.99
N SER A 422 -20.35 2.79 -19.02
CA SER A 422 -20.88 4.11 -19.37
C SER A 422 -22.30 4.38 -18.86
N HIS A 423 -22.97 3.39 -18.24
CA HIS A 423 -24.41 3.46 -17.93
C HIS A 423 -24.75 2.90 -16.54
N SER A 424 -25.52 3.67 -15.75
CA SER A 424 -25.99 3.33 -14.39
C SER A 424 -26.76 2.03 -14.30
N LYS A 425 -27.63 1.74 -15.27
CA LYS A 425 -28.38 0.48 -15.31
C LYS A 425 -27.45 -0.75 -15.36
N ARG A 426 -26.33 -0.67 -16.08
CA ARG A 426 -25.37 -1.78 -16.15
C ARG A 426 -24.65 -1.94 -14.82
N TYR A 427 -24.23 -0.85 -14.18
CA TYR A 427 -23.57 -0.90 -12.87
C TYR A 427 -24.46 -1.54 -11.78
N VAL A 428 -25.76 -1.22 -11.76
CA VAL A 428 -26.70 -1.85 -10.82
C VAL A 428 -26.84 -3.35 -11.10
N SER A 429 -26.86 -3.75 -12.37
CA SER A 429 -26.90 -5.18 -12.74
C SER A 429 -25.64 -5.91 -12.27
N VAL A 430 -24.48 -5.26 -12.31
CA VAL A 430 -23.21 -5.80 -11.82
C VAL A 430 -23.23 -6.02 -10.32
N ILE A 431 -23.75 -5.07 -9.54
CA ILE A 431 -23.90 -5.24 -8.09
C ILE A 431 -24.84 -6.39 -7.76
N ARG A 432 -25.93 -6.56 -8.54
CA ARG A 432 -26.81 -7.73 -8.41
C ARG A 432 -26.07 -9.04 -8.71
N ASP A 433 -25.27 -9.06 -9.77
CA ASP A 433 -24.47 -10.24 -10.14
C ASP A 433 -23.48 -10.59 -9.00
N VAL A 434 -22.77 -9.60 -8.43
CA VAL A 434 -21.88 -9.79 -7.28
C VAL A 434 -22.64 -10.24 -6.03
N LEU A 435 -23.87 -9.77 -5.80
CA LEU A 435 -24.71 -10.26 -4.70
C LEU A 435 -25.03 -11.76 -4.85
N GLN A 436 -25.28 -12.24 -6.07
CA GLN A 436 -25.46 -13.67 -6.34
C GLN A 436 -24.18 -14.46 -6.02
N THR A 437 -23.01 -13.93 -6.37
CA THR A 437 -21.72 -14.50 -5.96
C THR A 437 -21.60 -14.57 -4.44
N VAL A 438 -21.90 -13.47 -3.74
CA VAL A 438 -21.84 -13.40 -2.26
C VAL A 438 -22.77 -14.43 -1.61
N ASP A 439 -23.99 -14.61 -2.12
CA ASP A 439 -24.91 -15.62 -1.61
C ASP A 439 -24.39 -17.05 -1.87
N ALA A 440 -23.82 -17.31 -3.06
CA ALA A 440 -23.25 -18.60 -3.40
C ALA A 440 -22.01 -18.96 -2.57
N ILE A 441 -21.07 -18.03 -2.37
CA ILE A 441 -19.90 -18.28 -1.51
C ILE A 441 -20.32 -18.52 -0.06
N HIS A 442 -21.29 -17.78 0.45
CA HIS A 442 -21.82 -17.98 1.80
C HIS A 442 -22.49 -19.34 1.97
N ALA A 443 -23.19 -19.84 0.94
CA ALA A 443 -23.76 -21.19 0.94
C ALA A 443 -22.66 -22.26 0.94
N ALA A 444 -21.55 -22.01 0.22
CA ALA A 444 -20.35 -22.86 0.20
C ALA A 444 -19.47 -22.77 1.47
N GLY A 445 -19.87 -21.96 2.46
CA GLY A 445 -19.08 -21.73 3.67
C GLY A 445 -17.82 -20.89 3.43
N ILE A 446 -17.80 -20.05 2.40
CA ILE A 446 -16.69 -19.14 2.08
C ILE A 446 -17.11 -17.71 2.39
N VAL A 447 -16.16 -16.91 2.86
CA VAL A 447 -16.27 -15.46 3.04
C VAL A 447 -15.13 -14.81 2.26
N HIS A 448 -15.41 -13.79 1.46
CA HIS A 448 -14.41 -13.07 0.66
C HIS A 448 -13.54 -12.14 1.51
N GLY A 449 -14.14 -11.42 2.47
CA GLY A 449 -13.39 -10.65 3.48
C GLY A 449 -12.89 -9.26 3.06
N ASP A 450 -12.85 -8.91 1.76
CA ASP A 450 -12.32 -7.63 1.28
C ASP A 450 -13.07 -7.05 0.07
N ILE A 451 -14.39 -7.26 0.01
CA ILE A 451 -15.19 -6.77 -1.13
C ILE A 451 -15.10 -5.24 -1.25
N THR A 452 -14.64 -4.76 -2.41
CA THR A 452 -14.63 -3.34 -2.79
C THR A 452 -15.04 -3.18 -4.25
N GLU A 453 -15.37 -1.95 -4.65
CA GLU A 453 -15.69 -1.65 -6.06
C GLU A 453 -14.51 -1.95 -7.01
N ARG A 454 -13.27 -1.81 -6.52
CA ARG A 454 -12.06 -2.06 -7.31
C ARG A 454 -11.81 -3.54 -7.59
N LEU A 455 -12.44 -4.44 -6.83
CA LEU A 455 -12.35 -5.89 -6.98
C LEU A 455 -13.50 -6.47 -7.82
N ILE A 456 -14.33 -5.59 -8.38
CA ILE A 456 -15.38 -5.95 -9.33
C ILE A 456 -14.88 -5.56 -10.73
N GLY A 457 -15.04 -6.44 -11.70
CA GLY A 457 -14.60 -6.18 -13.06
C GLY A 457 -15.35 -7.01 -14.09
N PHE A 458 -14.81 -7.06 -15.31
CA PHE A 458 -15.42 -7.77 -16.44
C PHE A 458 -14.44 -8.63 -17.22
N THR A 459 -14.84 -9.87 -17.48
CA THR A 459 -14.26 -10.76 -18.50
C THR A 459 -15.08 -10.70 -19.78
N ARG A 460 -14.65 -11.43 -20.82
CA ARG A 460 -15.48 -11.63 -22.01
C ARG A 460 -15.90 -13.09 -22.11
N ASP A 461 -17.19 -13.31 -22.39
CA ASP A 461 -17.67 -14.63 -22.77
C ASP A 461 -17.16 -15.02 -24.18
N LYS A 462 -17.52 -16.21 -24.63
CA LYS A 462 -17.14 -16.74 -25.95
C LYS A 462 -17.71 -15.94 -27.13
N ASP A 463 -18.82 -15.25 -26.91
CA ASP A 463 -19.49 -14.40 -27.90
C ASP A 463 -18.97 -12.95 -27.84
N GLY A 464 -18.08 -12.66 -26.88
CA GLY A 464 -17.47 -11.37 -26.65
C GLY A 464 -18.29 -10.44 -25.76
N ASN A 465 -19.37 -10.87 -25.10
CA ASN A 465 -20.11 -10.01 -24.17
C ASN A 465 -19.35 -9.85 -22.85
N LEU A 466 -19.51 -8.69 -22.21
CA LEU A 466 -18.92 -8.43 -20.89
C LEU A 466 -19.72 -9.18 -19.81
N GLU A 467 -19.04 -10.06 -19.09
CA GLU A 467 -19.58 -10.76 -17.92
C GLU A 467 -18.99 -10.20 -16.64
N THR A 468 -19.81 -10.11 -15.59
CA THR A 468 -19.37 -9.62 -14.28
C THR A 468 -18.40 -10.62 -13.65
N ALA A 469 -17.33 -10.13 -13.02
CA ALA A 469 -16.38 -10.93 -12.30
C ALA A 469 -15.95 -10.28 -10.98
N LEU A 470 -16.10 -11.01 -9.88
CA LEU A 470 -15.44 -10.74 -8.60
C LEU A 470 -14.09 -11.49 -8.55
N PHE A 471 -13.04 -10.84 -8.07
CA PHE A 471 -11.67 -11.36 -8.04
C PHE A 471 -10.90 -10.91 -6.79
N ASP A 472 -9.66 -11.39 -6.64
CA ASP A 472 -8.76 -11.16 -5.49
C ASP A 472 -9.24 -11.85 -4.20
N TRP A 473 -9.11 -13.17 -4.19
CA TRP A 473 -9.58 -14.04 -3.10
C TRP A 473 -8.51 -14.30 -2.04
N ASP A 474 -7.40 -13.55 -2.04
CA ASP A 474 -6.31 -13.66 -1.06
C ASP A 474 -6.75 -13.41 0.39
N HIS A 475 -7.85 -12.67 0.58
CA HIS A 475 -8.44 -12.39 1.89
C HIS A 475 -9.62 -13.29 2.23
N ALA A 476 -9.88 -14.31 1.41
CA ALA A 476 -11.02 -15.21 1.59
C ALA A 476 -10.72 -16.35 2.56
N TRP A 477 -11.77 -16.79 3.26
CA TRP A 477 -11.69 -17.77 4.34
C TRP A 477 -12.76 -18.83 4.15
N ILE A 478 -12.42 -20.07 4.50
CA ILE A 478 -13.36 -21.18 4.61
C ILE A 478 -13.85 -21.25 6.06
N LEU A 479 -15.16 -21.42 6.23
CA LEU A 479 -15.84 -21.51 7.52
C LEU A 479 -16.07 -22.98 7.89
N LYS A 480 -15.56 -23.37 9.06
CA LYS A 480 -15.95 -24.60 9.76
C LYS A 480 -17.39 -24.49 10.26
N ASN A 481 -18.18 -25.55 10.02
CA ASN A 481 -19.59 -25.64 10.40
C ASN A 481 -20.46 -24.44 9.97
N ASN A 482 -20.03 -23.70 8.94
CA ASN A 482 -20.74 -22.56 8.37
C ASN A 482 -20.88 -21.32 9.28
N THR A 483 -20.27 -21.32 10.46
CA THR A 483 -20.40 -20.27 11.48
C THR A 483 -19.06 -19.73 12.00
N GLU A 484 -18.00 -20.53 11.97
CA GLU A 484 -16.68 -20.17 12.50
C GLU A 484 -15.62 -20.32 11.41
N PRO A 485 -14.55 -19.51 11.38
CA PRO A 485 -13.46 -19.75 10.44
C PRO A 485 -12.75 -21.07 10.76
N GLU A 486 -12.31 -21.79 9.73
CA GLU A 486 -11.53 -23.02 9.85
C GLU A 486 -10.08 -22.73 10.31
N VAL A 487 -9.92 -22.02 11.42
CA VAL A 487 -8.62 -21.90 12.07
C VAL A 487 -8.39 -23.20 12.83
N ALA A 488 -7.31 -23.92 12.52
CA ALA A 488 -6.91 -25.06 13.31
C ALA A 488 -6.61 -24.56 14.73
N VAL A 489 -7.45 -24.92 15.70
CA VAL A 489 -7.13 -24.74 17.11
C VAL A 489 -5.94 -25.66 17.38
N VAL A 490 -4.73 -25.09 17.39
CA VAL A 490 -3.55 -25.80 17.86
C VAL A 490 -3.67 -25.86 19.38
N GLU A 491 -3.87 -27.06 19.92
CA GLU A 491 -3.76 -27.34 21.35
C GLU A 491 -2.30 -27.21 21.78
N SER A 492 -1.79 -25.98 21.91
CA SER A 492 -0.54 -25.74 22.64
C SER A 492 -0.54 -24.36 23.30
N THR A 493 -0.48 -24.42 24.63
CA THR A 493 -0.26 -23.47 25.73
C THR A 493 0.44 -22.10 25.52
N GLN A 494 0.37 -21.41 24.39
CA GLN A 494 0.77 -20.00 24.29
C GLN A 494 -0.17 -19.25 23.34
N THR A 495 -1.03 -18.39 23.91
CA THR A 495 -1.87 -17.38 23.24
C THR A 495 -2.48 -17.82 21.90
N THR A 496 -3.73 -18.30 21.94
CA THR A 496 -4.56 -18.56 20.75
C THR A 496 -4.60 -17.36 19.82
N ARG A 497 -3.71 -17.33 18.82
CA ARG A 497 -3.68 -16.33 17.75
C ARG A 497 -4.92 -16.52 16.88
N ARG A 498 -5.79 -15.51 16.85
CA ARG A 498 -6.92 -15.43 15.93
C ARG A 498 -6.53 -14.54 14.75
N ALA A 499 -6.68 -15.07 13.55
CA ALA A 499 -6.37 -14.39 12.30
C ALA A 499 -7.06 -13.00 12.25
N PHE A 500 -6.26 -11.96 12.04
CA PHE A 500 -6.75 -10.59 11.94
C PHE A 500 -7.54 -10.43 10.64
N ARG A 501 -8.84 -10.11 10.73
CA ARG A 501 -9.63 -9.87 9.53
C ARG A 501 -9.35 -8.47 8.98
N SER A 502 -8.65 -8.42 7.86
CA SER A 502 -8.39 -7.21 7.08
C SER A 502 -9.52 -6.94 6.10
N ALA A 503 -9.90 -5.67 5.97
CA ALA A 503 -10.76 -5.18 4.90
C ALA A 503 -10.30 -3.77 4.52
N THR A 504 -10.62 -3.34 3.31
CA THR A 504 -10.35 -1.97 2.87
C THR A 504 -11.19 -0.99 3.67
N TYR A 505 -10.56 -0.01 4.33
CA TYR A 505 -11.20 0.92 5.27
C TYR A 505 -12.49 1.59 4.75
N ASP A 506 -12.57 1.86 3.45
CA ASP A 506 -13.74 2.51 2.85
C ASP A 506 -14.95 1.58 2.72
N CYS A 507 -14.73 0.27 2.62
CA CYS A 507 -15.79 -0.74 2.57
C CYS A 507 -15.88 -1.61 3.83
N MET A 508 -14.96 -1.43 4.78
CA MET A 508 -14.95 -2.16 6.04
C MET A 508 -16.26 -1.92 6.81
N SER A 509 -16.83 -3.01 7.33
CA SER A 509 -18.05 -2.97 8.13
C SER A 509 -17.85 -2.18 9.42
N ILE A 510 -18.92 -1.57 9.92
CA ILE A 510 -18.91 -0.84 11.19
C ILE A 510 -18.39 -1.73 12.33
N ARG A 511 -18.76 -3.01 12.31
CA ARG A 511 -18.33 -4.00 13.30
C ARG A 511 -16.82 -4.21 13.30
N LEU A 512 -16.21 -4.40 12.12
CA LEU A 512 -14.75 -4.55 12.00
C LEU A 512 -14.02 -3.28 12.43
N LEU A 513 -14.54 -2.10 12.07
CA LEU A 513 -13.99 -0.81 12.53
C LEU A 513 -14.00 -0.69 14.06
N GLN A 514 -15.07 -1.12 14.72
CA GLN A 514 -15.16 -1.09 16.19
C GLN A 514 -14.17 -2.05 16.87
N LEU A 515 -13.91 -3.22 16.27
CA LEU A 515 -12.96 -4.19 16.78
C LEU A 515 -11.52 -3.70 16.67
N GLN A 516 -11.16 -3.07 15.55
CA GLN A 516 -9.82 -2.48 15.38
C GLN A 516 -9.53 -1.42 16.45
N VAL A 517 -10.52 -0.59 16.80
CA VAL A 517 -10.38 0.41 17.86
C VAL A 517 -10.24 -0.24 19.24
N ARG A 518 -10.89 -1.38 19.47
CA ARG A 518 -10.91 -2.06 20.78
C ARG A 518 -9.74 -3.04 21.00
N LYS A 519 -8.90 -3.30 19.99
CA LYS A 519 -7.84 -4.34 20.01
C LYS A 519 -8.32 -5.69 20.60
N ALA A 520 -9.60 -6.02 20.39
CA ALA A 520 -10.22 -7.17 21.04
C ALA A 520 -9.96 -8.46 20.25
N GLU A 521 -9.38 -9.47 20.90
CA GLU A 521 -9.16 -10.83 20.37
C GLU A 521 -10.47 -11.65 20.29
N ALA A 522 -11.60 -11.04 19.91
CA ALA A 522 -12.90 -11.69 19.97
C ALA A 522 -13.18 -12.60 18.76
N ILE A 523 -13.79 -13.77 19.00
CA ILE A 523 -14.44 -14.61 17.96
C ILE A 523 -15.39 -13.71 17.20
N LEU A 524 -15.30 -13.69 15.87
CA LEU A 524 -16.21 -12.94 15.00
C LEU A 524 -17.57 -13.65 14.99
N PRO A 525 -18.66 -13.10 15.55
CA PRO A 525 -19.99 -13.58 15.23
C PRO A 525 -20.27 -13.18 13.78
N ASN A 526 -20.65 -14.14 12.93
CA ASN A 526 -21.24 -13.91 11.60
C ASN A 526 -20.39 -13.10 10.59
N PRO A 527 -19.26 -13.65 10.10
CA PRO A 527 -18.40 -12.97 9.12
C PRO A 527 -19.08 -12.68 7.76
N LYS A 528 -20.13 -13.43 7.42
CA LYS A 528 -20.91 -13.26 6.19
C LYS A 528 -21.63 -11.90 6.11
N LEU A 529 -21.98 -11.32 7.25
CA LEU A 529 -22.62 -9.99 7.27
C LEU A 529 -21.65 -8.87 6.86
N ASP A 530 -20.35 -9.01 7.14
CA ASP A 530 -19.41 -7.95 6.76
C ASP A 530 -19.18 -7.90 5.26
N ASP A 531 -19.23 -9.04 4.55
CA ASP A 531 -19.15 -9.08 3.08
C ASP A 531 -20.36 -8.38 2.45
N ARG A 532 -21.56 -8.60 3.01
CA ARG A 532 -22.79 -7.91 2.58
C ARG A 532 -22.74 -6.40 2.84
N GLU A 533 -22.23 -5.99 4.01
CA GLU A 533 -22.04 -4.56 4.30
C GLU A 533 -20.96 -3.95 3.40
N ALA A 534 -19.88 -4.68 3.12
CA ALA A 534 -18.82 -4.25 2.22
C ALA A 534 -19.31 -4.07 0.78
N LEU A 535 -20.13 -4.99 0.27
CA LEU A 535 -20.78 -4.85 -1.04
C LEU A 535 -21.70 -3.62 -1.09
N PHE A 536 -22.44 -3.35 -0.02
CA PHE A 536 -23.23 -2.11 0.08
C PHE A 536 -22.31 -0.89 -0.03
N TRP A 537 -21.23 -0.82 0.74
CA TRP A 537 -20.28 0.30 0.65
C TRP A 537 -19.61 0.43 -0.71
N ALA A 538 -19.25 -0.69 -1.34
CA ALA A 538 -18.74 -0.72 -2.70
C ALA A 538 -19.74 -0.10 -3.70
N PHE A 539 -21.02 -0.47 -3.59
CA PHE A 539 -22.08 0.13 -4.40
C PHE A 539 -22.18 1.65 -4.22
N ILE A 540 -22.20 2.14 -2.97
CA ILE A 540 -22.27 3.58 -2.67
C ILE A 540 -21.06 4.32 -3.25
N ASN A 541 -19.85 3.82 -2.96
CA ASN A 541 -18.61 4.45 -3.38
C ASN A 541 -18.48 4.50 -4.91
N GLY A 542 -18.75 3.39 -5.59
CA GLY A 542 -18.72 3.33 -7.04
C GLY A 542 -19.83 4.13 -7.71
N SER A 543 -21.01 4.24 -7.09
CA SER A 543 -22.07 5.11 -7.60
C SER A 543 -21.65 6.58 -7.61
N ILE A 544 -20.93 7.02 -6.58
CA ILE A 544 -20.45 8.40 -6.51
C ILE A 544 -19.29 8.61 -7.47
N ALA A 545 -18.30 7.71 -7.48
CA ALA A 545 -17.14 7.81 -8.37
C ALA A 545 -17.56 7.84 -9.85
N ASN A 546 -18.48 6.96 -10.25
CA ASN A 546 -18.89 6.81 -11.64
C ASN A 546 -19.99 7.80 -12.06
N TYR A 547 -20.85 8.29 -11.16
CA TYR A 547 -22.00 9.16 -11.54
C TYR A 547 -21.96 10.59 -10.99
N SER A 548 -21.07 10.92 -10.05
CA SER A 548 -20.87 12.31 -9.60
C SER A 548 -19.90 13.08 -10.50
N MET A 549 -19.08 12.40 -11.31
CA MET A 549 -18.05 13.05 -12.15
C MET A 549 -18.41 13.07 -13.65
N THR A 550 -19.28 12.19 -14.13
CA THR A 550 -19.73 12.19 -15.53
C THR A 550 -21.01 13.02 -15.70
N ASN A 551 -20.90 14.37 -15.75
CA ASN A 551 -21.68 15.21 -16.69
C ASN A 551 -21.59 16.73 -16.42
N PRO A 552 -20.81 17.46 -17.24
CA PRO A 552 -21.20 18.79 -17.69
C PRO A 552 -22.01 18.78 -18.99
N THR A 553 -22.03 17.65 -19.74
CA THR A 553 -22.35 17.71 -21.18
C THR A 553 -23.34 16.69 -21.77
N ASN A 554 -23.94 15.75 -21.04
CA ASN A 554 -25.15 15.09 -21.56
C ASN A 554 -26.34 16.05 -21.44
N GLN A 555 -26.77 16.47 -22.62
CA GLN A 555 -27.88 17.35 -22.89
C GLN A 555 -29.12 16.97 -22.08
N LEU A 556 -29.53 17.93 -21.26
CA LEU A 556 -30.80 18.07 -20.56
C LEU A 556 -31.99 18.28 -21.52
N ALA A 557 -32.02 17.61 -22.67
CA ALA A 557 -33.11 17.72 -23.63
C ALA A 557 -33.87 16.39 -23.72
N THR A 558 -35.14 16.45 -23.30
CA THR A 558 -36.23 15.51 -23.59
C THR A 558 -36.25 14.14 -22.91
N ILE A 559 -36.66 14.10 -21.63
CA ILE A 559 -37.65 13.10 -21.15
C ILE A 559 -38.58 13.80 -20.13
N PRO A 560 -39.77 14.27 -20.53
CA PRO A 560 -40.78 14.78 -19.61
C PRO A 560 -41.68 13.65 -19.17
N PHE A 561 -41.27 12.86 -18.18
CA PHE A 561 -42.19 12.06 -17.35
C PHE A 561 -41.40 11.55 -16.13
N LEU A 562 -41.95 11.72 -14.94
CA LEU A 562 -41.76 10.94 -13.69
C LEU A 562 -41.92 11.83 -12.45
N SER A 563 -43.18 12.03 -12.06
CA SER A 563 -43.58 12.47 -10.72
C SER A 563 -43.96 11.25 -9.86
N SER A 564 -43.85 11.41 -8.54
CA SER A 564 -44.49 10.63 -7.45
C SER A 564 -43.90 9.30 -6.94
N GLY A 565 -43.08 8.54 -7.69
CA GLY A 565 -42.52 7.25 -7.17
C GLY A 565 -41.34 7.36 -6.17
N LEU A 566 -40.86 8.57 -5.95
CA LEU A 566 -39.50 8.85 -5.49
C LEU A 566 -39.40 9.11 -3.97
N THR A 567 -40.41 9.75 -3.39
CA THR A 567 -40.51 10.04 -1.95
C THR A 567 -40.73 8.76 -1.12
N GLU A 568 -41.45 7.78 -1.66
CA GLU A 568 -41.60 6.46 -1.03
C GLU A 568 -40.30 5.66 -1.03
N SER A 569 -39.54 5.74 -2.13
CA SER A 569 -38.24 5.06 -2.29
C SER A 569 -37.16 5.60 -1.34
N ILE A 570 -37.15 6.91 -1.08
CA ILE A 570 -36.30 7.56 -0.06
C ILE A 570 -36.69 7.11 1.35
N ALA A 571 -37.98 7.07 1.66
CA ALA A 571 -38.47 6.56 2.95
C ALA A 571 -38.16 5.07 3.16
N LEU A 572 -38.05 4.29 2.07
CA LEU A 572 -37.72 2.86 2.08
C LEU A 572 -36.24 2.55 2.30
N LEU A 573 -35.32 3.46 1.94
CA LEU A 573 -33.86 3.30 2.16
C LEU A 573 -33.39 3.97 3.46
N ALA A 574 -33.88 5.17 3.76
CA ALA A 574 -33.46 5.93 4.93
C ALA A 574 -33.99 5.34 6.24
N LYS A 575 -35.21 4.78 6.24
CA LYS A 575 -35.86 4.28 7.46
C LYS A 575 -35.20 2.99 7.97
N PRO A 576 -34.87 2.00 7.14
CA PRO A 576 -34.14 0.84 7.61
C PRO A 576 -32.70 1.18 8.01
N TRP A 577 -32.01 2.07 7.28
CA TRP A 577 -30.67 2.49 7.68
C TRP A 577 -30.66 3.27 9.01
N THR A 578 -31.66 4.12 9.26
CA THR A 578 -31.83 4.82 10.54
C THR A 578 -32.20 3.86 11.67
N GLN A 579 -32.97 2.80 11.38
CA GLN A 579 -33.27 1.72 12.31
C GLN A 579 -32.00 0.89 12.63
N TYR A 580 -31.23 0.48 11.62
CA TYR A 580 -29.91 -0.15 11.80
C TYR A 580 -28.98 0.74 12.63
N TYR A 581 -28.90 2.04 12.30
CA TYR A 581 -28.15 3.05 13.05
C TYR A 581 -28.59 3.11 14.52
N SER A 582 -29.90 3.02 14.82
CA SER A 582 -30.42 3.02 16.19
C SER A 582 -30.16 1.72 16.96
N LEU A 583 -30.22 0.56 16.29
CA LEU A 583 -29.90 -0.77 16.84
C LEU A 583 -28.40 -0.92 17.13
N VAL A 584 -27.56 -0.46 16.21
CA VAL A 584 -26.09 -0.48 16.38
C VAL A 584 -25.66 0.49 17.48
N ARG A 585 -26.33 1.64 17.65
CA ARG A 585 -26.08 2.58 18.75
C ARG A 585 -26.50 2.01 20.12
N SER A 586 -27.51 1.15 20.19
CA SER A 586 -28.02 0.56 21.44
C SER A 586 -27.27 -0.68 21.91
N HIS A 587 -26.14 -1.05 21.27
CA HIS A 587 -25.37 -2.27 21.56
C HIS A 587 -26.15 -3.59 21.37
N GLN A 588 -27.27 -3.55 20.63
CA GLN A 588 -27.96 -4.76 20.23
C GLN A 588 -27.31 -5.31 18.96
N THR A 589 -27.01 -6.61 18.92
CA THR A 589 -26.54 -7.29 17.70
C THR A 589 -27.56 -7.02 16.60
N ALA A 590 -27.16 -6.33 15.53
CA ALA A 590 -28.03 -6.12 14.40
C ALA A 590 -28.49 -7.49 13.86
N ASP A 591 -29.81 -7.68 13.83
CA ASP A 591 -30.46 -8.91 13.42
C ASP A 591 -30.03 -9.31 11.99
N PRO A 592 -29.54 -10.54 11.75
CA PRO A 592 -29.15 -11.05 10.43
C PRO A 592 -30.20 -10.88 9.34
N ASP A 593 -31.48 -10.88 9.69
CA ASP A 593 -32.58 -10.70 8.73
C ASP A 593 -32.68 -9.26 8.23
N PHE A 594 -32.15 -8.29 8.99
CA PHE A 594 -32.27 -6.87 8.67
C PHE A 594 -31.42 -6.45 7.46
N ALA A 595 -30.22 -6.99 7.30
CA ALA A 595 -29.36 -6.70 6.15
C ALA A 595 -29.93 -7.31 4.85
N VAL A 596 -30.53 -8.50 4.94
CA VAL A 596 -31.24 -9.15 3.83
C VAL A 596 -32.47 -8.34 3.44
N VAL A 597 -33.26 -7.88 4.42
CA VAL A 597 -34.42 -7.01 4.19
C VAL A 597 -33.98 -5.67 3.59
N LEU A 598 -32.89 -5.06 4.07
CA LEU A 598 -32.34 -3.82 3.51
C LEU A 598 -31.90 -4.01 2.05
N LEU A 599 -31.18 -5.08 1.72
CA LEU A 599 -30.77 -5.40 0.35
C LEU A 599 -31.96 -5.72 -0.56
N ALA A 600 -32.99 -6.42 -0.06
CA ALA A 600 -34.24 -6.65 -0.78
C ALA A 600 -35.02 -5.34 -1.02
N GLN A 601 -35.04 -4.43 -0.03
CA GLN A 601 -35.63 -3.09 -0.14
C GLN A 601 -34.86 -2.22 -1.13
N ILE A 602 -33.53 -2.31 -1.14
CA ILE A 602 -32.65 -1.66 -2.13
C ILE A 602 -32.98 -2.20 -3.52
N ASN A 603 -33.04 -3.53 -3.72
CA ASN A 603 -33.41 -4.13 -5.01
C ASN A 603 -34.76 -3.62 -5.52
N LYS A 604 -35.79 -3.65 -4.66
CA LYS A 604 -37.16 -3.18 -5.00
C LYS A 604 -37.22 -1.67 -5.27
N THR A 605 -36.35 -0.90 -4.63
CA THR A 605 -36.19 0.54 -4.82
C THR A 605 -35.44 0.85 -6.12
N MET A 606 -34.41 0.07 -6.45
CA MET A 606 -33.56 0.26 -7.62
C MET A 606 -34.26 -0.12 -8.92
N GLU A 607 -35.22 -1.06 -8.90
CA GLU A 607 -36.15 -1.31 -10.02
C GLU A 607 -37.02 -0.09 -10.37
N ARG A 608 -37.17 0.87 -9.43
CA ARG A 608 -38.05 2.04 -9.55
C ARG A 608 -37.29 3.36 -9.79
N ILE A 609 -35.97 3.39 -9.63
CA ILE A 609 -35.17 4.61 -9.78
C ILE A 609 -34.67 4.74 -11.23
N SER A 610 -35.18 5.77 -11.91
CA SER A 610 -34.80 6.17 -13.27
C SER A 610 -34.01 7.48 -13.33
N ASP A 611 -33.74 8.13 -12.19
CA ASP A 611 -33.09 9.45 -12.10
C ASP A 611 -31.79 9.43 -11.25
N THR A 612 -30.67 9.68 -11.93
CA THR A 612 -29.29 9.66 -11.41
C THR A 612 -28.97 10.84 -10.48
N LYS A 613 -29.59 12.02 -10.65
CA LYS A 613 -29.18 13.25 -9.91
C LYS A 613 -29.63 13.24 -8.45
N MET A 614 -30.77 12.61 -8.18
CA MET A 614 -31.30 12.53 -6.82
C MET A 614 -30.65 11.40 -6.00
N LEU A 615 -30.31 10.28 -6.65
CA LEU A 615 -29.53 9.20 -6.03
C LEU A 615 -28.22 9.74 -5.41
N VAL A 616 -27.49 10.58 -6.15
CA VAL A 616 -26.23 11.20 -5.68
C VAL A 616 -26.45 12.07 -4.43
N ARG A 617 -27.55 12.84 -4.33
CA ARG A 617 -27.83 13.67 -3.14
C ARG A 617 -28.07 12.84 -1.89
N GLU A 618 -28.86 11.79 -2.00
CA GLU A 618 -29.21 10.92 -0.86
C GLU A 618 -28.01 10.07 -0.42
N LEU A 619 -27.20 9.59 -1.36
CA LEU A 619 -25.94 8.89 -1.07
C LEU A 619 -24.95 9.79 -0.30
N ASN A 620 -24.87 11.07 -0.66
CA ASN A 620 -24.04 12.04 0.05
C ASN A 620 -24.49 12.29 1.51
N ALA A 621 -25.79 12.19 1.80
CA ALA A 621 -26.32 12.32 3.16
C ALA A 621 -25.94 11.11 4.04
N VAL A 622 -25.98 9.89 3.49
CA VAL A 622 -25.53 8.67 4.17
C VAL A 622 -24.04 8.74 4.50
N ILE A 623 -23.21 9.21 3.56
CA ILE A 623 -21.76 9.39 3.77
C ILE A 623 -21.46 10.43 4.82
N SER A 624 -22.14 11.58 4.77
CA SER A 624 -21.96 12.65 5.76
C SER A 624 -22.26 12.15 7.18
N THR A 625 -23.26 11.27 7.31
CA THR A 625 -23.61 10.60 8.58
C THR A 625 -22.52 9.62 9.04
N ARG A 626 -21.93 8.84 8.13
CA ARG A 626 -20.80 7.93 8.43
C ARG A 626 -19.51 8.69 8.76
N ALA A 627 -19.22 9.78 8.05
CA ALA A 627 -18.05 10.63 8.31
C ALA A 627 -18.16 11.29 9.69
N LYS A 628 -19.36 11.74 10.07
CA LYS A 628 -19.67 12.20 11.42
C LYS A 628 -19.43 11.09 12.47
N TRP A 629 -19.88 9.87 12.21
CA TRP A 629 -19.59 8.71 13.08
C TRP A 629 -18.08 8.44 13.24
N ARG A 630 -17.29 8.50 12.15
CA ARG A 630 -15.83 8.36 12.20
C ARG A 630 -15.19 9.45 13.08
N SER A 631 -15.64 10.69 12.92
CA SER A 631 -15.16 11.84 13.72
C SER A 631 -15.50 11.69 15.20
N ASP A 632 -16.74 11.34 15.53
CA ASP A 632 -17.22 11.27 16.92
C ASP A 632 -16.49 10.15 17.70
N ARG A 633 -16.18 9.00 17.08
CA ARG A 633 -15.47 7.88 17.70
C ARG A 633 -13.95 8.08 17.81
N LEU A 634 -13.31 8.81 16.90
CA LEU A 634 -11.89 9.18 17.02
C LEU A 634 -11.64 10.11 18.22
N HIS A 635 -12.69 10.72 18.78
CA HIS A 635 -12.62 11.64 19.92
C HIS A 635 -13.12 11.02 21.24
N GLU A 636 -13.61 9.78 21.25
CA GLU A 636 -13.95 9.09 22.50
C GLU A 636 -12.68 8.53 23.17
N PRO A 637 -12.37 8.89 24.43
CA PRO A 637 -11.28 8.25 25.16
C PRO A 637 -11.56 6.75 25.31
N LEU A 638 -10.56 5.92 24.98
CA LEU A 638 -10.64 4.46 25.10
C LEU A 638 -10.99 4.06 26.56
N PRO A 639 -11.85 3.05 26.78
CA PRO A 639 -12.09 2.50 28.12
C PRO A 639 -10.79 1.97 28.73
N THR A 640 -10.38 2.55 29.85
CA THR A 640 -9.08 2.39 30.54
C THR A 640 -8.90 1.08 31.31
N ASN A 641 -9.45 -0.03 30.85
CA ASN A 641 -9.33 -1.30 31.57
C ASN A 641 -8.47 -2.26 30.75
N GLN A 642 -7.25 -2.52 31.22
CA GLN A 642 -6.22 -3.44 30.69
C GLN A 642 -5.05 -2.85 29.87
N MET A 643 -4.63 -1.60 30.11
CA MET A 643 -3.29 -1.16 29.68
C MET A 643 -2.43 -0.88 30.91
N SER A 644 -1.21 -1.42 30.95
CA SER A 644 -0.24 -1.02 31.97
C SER A 644 0.05 0.48 31.83
N ALA A 645 0.39 1.15 32.94
CA ALA A 645 0.72 2.58 32.92
C ALA A 645 1.81 2.91 31.88
N ALA A 646 2.75 1.99 31.64
CA ALA A 646 3.79 2.10 30.63
C ALA A 646 3.25 2.03 29.19
N GLN A 647 2.30 1.12 28.91
CA GLN A 647 1.65 1.03 27.61
C GLN A 647 0.78 2.27 27.33
N LEU A 648 0.09 2.78 28.35
CA LEU A 648 -0.69 4.02 28.24
C LEU A 648 0.22 5.22 27.96
N GLN A 649 1.36 5.32 28.65
CA GLN A 649 2.35 6.37 28.42
C GLN A 649 2.95 6.30 27.02
N ARG A 650 3.25 5.09 26.53
CA ARG A 650 3.79 4.86 25.19
C ARG A 650 2.78 5.24 24.10
N LEU A 651 1.53 4.82 24.26
CA LEU A 651 0.44 5.18 23.34
C LEU A 651 0.13 6.68 23.38
N GLN A 652 0.17 7.30 24.56
CA GLN A 652 0.02 8.75 24.72
C GLN A 652 1.20 9.51 24.10
N ALA A 653 2.42 9.00 24.20
CA ALA A 653 3.60 9.56 23.54
C ALA A 653 3.51 9.43 22.02
N GLU A 654 3.05 8.29 21.51
CA GLU A 654 2.81 8.05 20.08
C GLU A 654 1.67 8.93 19.53
N VAL A 655 0.56 9.07 20.26
CA VAL A 655 -0.55 9.97 19.90
C VAL A 655 -0.11 11.43 19.96
N LYS A 656 0.70 11.81 20.95
CA LYS A 656 1.22 13.17 21.08
C LYS A 656 2.24 13.47 19.99
N ALA A 657 3.12 12.53 19.65
CA ALA A 657 4.04 12.63 18.52
C ALA A 657 3.29 12.69 17.19
N TYR A 658 2.23 11.90 17.02
CA TYR A 658 1.31 11.94 15.87
C TYR A 658 0.58 13.28 15.77
N GLN A 659 0.11 13.84 16.89
CA GLN A 659 -0.52 15.17 16.94
C GLN A 659 0.47 16.30 16.68
N GLN A 660 1.72 16.17 17.13
CA GLN A 660 2.77 17.15 16.91
C GLN A 660 3.24 17.13 15.45
N TYR A 661 3.32 15.95 14.85
CA TYR A 661 3.60 15.72 13.43
C TYR A 661 2.47 16.28 12.54
N ASN A 662 1.20 16.00 12.86
CA ASN A 662 0.05 16.51 12.11
C ASN A 662 -0.19 18.02 12.28
N ARG A 663 0.12 18.61 13.44
CA ARG A 663 0.07 20.07 13.63
C ARG A 663 1.06 20.82 12.74
N GLY A 664 2.13 20.16 12.28
CA GLY A 664 3.11 20.74 11.36
C GLY A 664 2.76 20.64 9.87
N HIS A 665 1.81 19.76 9.48
CA HIS A 665 1.46 19.50 8.06
C HIS A 665 -0.01 19.75 7.71
N LEU A 666 -0.86 20.12 8.68
CA LEU A 666 -2.26 20.52 8.44
C LEU A 666 -2.44 22.02 8.10
N SER A 667 -1.36 22.76 7.80
CA SER A 667 -1.49 24.19 7.50
C SER A 667 -1.88 24.44 6.03
N GLU A 668 -2.97 25.19 5.89
CA GLU A 668 -3.48 25.90 4.70
C GLU A 668 -4.36 25.14 3.70
N THR A 669 -4.06 23.90 3.30
CA THR A 669 -4.86 23.21 2.26
C THR A 669 -6.19 22.71 2.81
N TYR A 670 -6.18 22.02 3.96
CA TYR A 670 -7.40 21.49 4.61
C TYR A 670 -8.33 22.61 5.13
N GLN A 671 -7.78 23.76 5.55
CA GLN A 671 -8.59 24.91 5.93
C GLN A 671 -9.17 25.68 4.73
N ARG A 672 -8.54 25.62 3.55
CA ARG A 672 -9.12 26.16 2.31
C ARG A 672 -10.31 25.33 1.85
N ASP A 673 -10.24 24.01 1.94
CA ASP A 673 -11.31 23.12 1.46
C ASP A 673 -12.56 23.16 2.34
N ILE A 674 -12.41 23.31 3.67
CA ILE A 674 -13.56 23.54 4.57
C ILE A 674 -14.19 24.92 4.35
N LYS A 675 -13.39 25.96 4.04
CA LYS A 675 -13.92 27.30 3.71
C LYS A 675 -14.59 27.34 2.34
N ALA A 676 -14.14 26.54 1.36
CA ALA A 676 -14.77 26.42 0.06
C ALA A 676 -16.11 25.66 0.13
N ALA A 677 -16.22 24.65 1.01
CA ALA A 677 -17.48 23.92 1.25
C ALA A 677 -18.50 24.71 2.10
N ALA A 678 -18.06 25.70 2.89
CA ALA A 678 -18.94 26.53 3.71
C ALA A 678 -19.65 27.67 2.95
N TYR A 679 -19.32 27.91 1.67
CA TYR A 679 -19.86 29.05 0.90
C TYR A 679 -21.15 28.72 0.10
N THR A 680 -21.60 27.46 0.09
CA THR A 680 -22.82 27.02 -0.64
C THR A 680 -24.00 26.65 0.27
N GLY A 681 -23.94 26.98 1.56
CA GLY A 681 -24.98 26.71 2.57
C GLY A 681 -25.89 27.89 2.93
N SER A 682 -26.10 28.86 2.03
CA SER A 682 -26.92 30.07 2.31
C SER A 682 -28.43 29.89 2.10
N LEU A 683 -29.04 28.78 2.57
CA LEU A 683 -30.50 28.61 2.43
C LEU A 683 -31.22 27.88 3.56
N THR A 684 -30.68 27.92 4.79
CA THR A 684 -31.45 27.45 5.96
C THR A 684 -31.19 28.32 7.19
N ARG A 685 -31.45 29.63 7.04
CA ARG A 685 -31.40 30.62 8.13
C ARG A 685 -32.78 30.97 8.71
N ASN A 686 -33.80 30.16 8.48
CA ASN A 686 -35.12 30.34 9.06
C ASN A 686 -35.61 29.02 9.65
N LEU A 687 -35.34 28.80 10.94
CA LEU A 687 -36.16 28.10 11.94
C LEU A 687 -35.30 27.94 13.20
N ASN A 688 -35.91 28.23 14.36
CA ASN A 688 -35.35 28.22 15.73
C ASN A 688 -34.77 29.55 16.26
N ARG A 689 -35.58 30.62 16.17
CA ARG A 689 -35.77 31.57 17.28
C ARG A 689 -37.05 31.17 18.02
N VAL A 690 -36.97 30.46 19.14
CA VAL A 690 -37.89 30.56 20.31
C VAL A 690 -37.17 29.98 21.53
N GLN A 691 -36.89 30.85 22.51
CA GLN A 691 -36.75 30.72 23.98
C GLN A 691 -35.99 29.51 24.57
N ILE A 692 -35.12 29.65 25.58
CA ILE A 692 -35.47 30.07 26.95
C ILE A 692 -34.29 30.78 27.64
N LYS A 693 -34.66 31.82 28.39
CA LYS A 693 -33.83 32.63 29.30
C LYS A 693 -33.21 31.79 30.42
N THR A 694 -32.00 32.12 30.83
CA THR A 694 -31.68 32.21 32.26
C THR A 694 -30.78 33.40 32.52
N VAL A 695 -31.27 34.26 33.41
CA VAL A 695 -30.69 35.50 33.86
C VAL A 695 -29.77 35.18 35.03
N THR A 696 -28.54 35.65 34.99
CA THR A 696 -27.78 35.95 36.21
C THR A 696 -27.15 37.32 36.06
N THR A 697 -27.60 38.20 36.94
CA THR A 697 -27.26 39.60 37.13
C THR A 697 -25.81 39.78 37.61
N ASN A 698 -25.12 40.78 37.07
CA ASN A 698 -24.30 41.64 37.92
C ASN A 698 -24.36 43.09 37.40
N PRO A 699 -24.91 44.03 38.18
CA PRO A 699 -24.95 45.44 37.85
C PRO A 699 -23.67 46.11 38.34
N ASP A 700 -22.94 46.79 37.47
CA ASP A 700 -22.24 48.05 37.77
C ASP A 700 -21.32 48.41 36.61
N THR A 701 -21.85 49.27 35.73
CA THR A 701 -21.18 50.44 35.12
C THR A 701 -22.03 50.93 33.92
N ARG A 702 -22.56 52.15 34.05
CA ARG A 702 -23.06 52.99 32.95
C ARG A 702 -22.13 54.24 32.88
N PRO A 703 -22.32 55.19 31.95
CA PRO A 703 -22.09 55.11 30.51
C PRO A 703 -21.29 56.34 30.01
N THR A 704 -20.72 56.33 28.81
CA THR A 704 -20.43 57.60 28.10
C THR A 704 -20.61 57.47 26.60
N TRP A 705 -21.60 58.18 26.07
CA TRP A 705 -21.75 58.50 24.65
C TRP A 705 -21.15 59.88 24.39
N GLY A 706 -20.27 60.00 23.39
CA GLY A 706 -19.66 61.27 23.01
C GLY A 706 -18.92 61.22 21.67
N ARG A 707 -19.66 61.54 20.59
CA ARG A 707 -19.26 62.12 19.29
C ARG A 707 -17.77 62.04 18.87
N LYS A 708 -17.50 61.36 17.74
CA LYS A 708 -17.00 62.03 16.52
C LYS A 708 -17.26 61.17 15.28
N ARG A 709 -17.82 61.86 14.29
CA ARG A 709 -18.26 61.43 12.96
C ARG A 709 -17.21 61.95 11.98
N VAL A 710 -17.10 61.30 10.82
CA VAL A 710 -16.47 61.81 9.58
C VAL A 710 -14.95 61.64 9.48
N ALA A 711 -14.52 60.50 8.93
CA ALA A 711 -13.47 60.35 7.91
C ALA A 711 -13.16 58.85 7.77
N GLU A 712 -13.75 58.20 6.75
CA GLU A 712 -13.29 56.93 6.12
C GLU A 712 -14.36 56.29 5.22
N GLU A 713 -15.48 56.98 4.97
CA GLU A 713 -16.52 56.54 4.03
C GLU A 713 -16.24 56.95 2.56
N LYS A 714 -14.96 57.19 2.20
CA LYS A 714 -14.56 57.63 0.84
C LYS A 714 -13.55 56.73 0.11
N GLU A 715 -13.10 55.63 0.70
CA GLU A 715 -12.11 54.75 0.05
C GLU A 715 -12.68 53.43 -0.52
N ASN A 716 -13.97 53.14 -0.28
CA ASN A 716 -14.60 51.91 -0.78
C ASN A 716 -15.42 52.07 -2.07
N LYS A 717 -15.40 53.25 -2.72
CA LYS A 717 -16.07 53.47 -4.02
C LYS A 717 -15.15 53.36 -5.24
N THR A 718 -13.83 53.31 -5.07
CA THR A 718 -12.88 53.30 -6.19
C THR A 718 -12.35 51.90 -6.56
N LYS A 719 -12.62 50.86 -5.75
CA LYS A 719 -12.20 49.47 -6.03
C LYS A 719 -13.28 48.59 -6.68
N ARG A 720 -14.53 49.06 -6.79
CA ARG A 720 -15.66 48.26 -7.31
C ARG A 720 -15.84 48.33 -8.83
N THR A 721 -15.06 49.14 -9.55
CA THR A 721 -15.14 49.31 -11.02
C THR A 721 -13.95 48.71 -11.77
N ARG A 722 -12.97 48.09 -11.09
CA ARG A 722 -11.75 47.56 -11.74
C ARG A 722 -11.59 46.04 -11.72
N LEU A 723 -12.63 45.31 -11.30
CA LEU A 723 -12.68 43.84 -11.27
C LEU A 723 -13.78 43.25 -12.17
N LEU A 724 -14.34 44.07 -13.07
CA LEU A 724 -15.27 43.66 -14.14
C LEU A 724 -14.63 43.78 -15.54
N GLN A 725 -13.31 43.93 -15.62
CA GLN A 725 -12.52 43.99 -16.88
C GLN A 725 -11.18 43.24 -16.79
N LEU A 726 -11.08 42.29 -15.86
CA LEU A 726 -10.12 41.17 -15.84
C LEU A 726 -10.96 39.91 -15.60
#